data_AF-A2E9R5-F1
#
_entry.id   AF-A2E9R5-F1
#
_cell.length_a   1.000
_cell.length_b   1.000
_cell.length_c   1.000
_cell.angle_alpha   90.00
_cell.angle_beta   90.00
_cell.angle_gamma   90.00
#
_symmetry.space_group_name_H-M   'P 1'
#
loop_
_entity.id
_entity.type
_entity.pdbx_description
1 polymer ?
#
loop_
_entity_poly.entity_id
_entity_poly.type
_entity_poly.pdbx_seq_one_letter_code
_entity_poly.pdbx_strand_id
1 'polypeptide(L)'
;MSDEEDKEPQPSDFKIFVNNRDSYVGSAVTAYLTKKGFVVYGNGKNENLVNIKDLNVDDKEQVKTILSENMLVFDMTEETESTKFALDFIANATLNREINLVIFSPLLCWGGRSLKNPEEEEEKKEDEPEDKPEETEEKHEEEEETEKEPFTPVNEEDYLKRIPHELVKEQYILESRAIQLGHELERLKVTIFGVGLLYGRGENILNPFFRALWEGKMNEFPVTKSHISCIHVMNLGVAISKLLLEPPEEDSDDPKAKLLPKYHILGEENCPTFKAIGKAFSKVLANGKVREFNEDIPELHKGILNTELAAESTFLGESEDIVCQAGIIESAAKVVDEFRSKYGLTPLKVLVIGPPGSGYPEVCHKISERMKLPFIDPLELVGAATKEQGEFGDEIRGMMEENEGAINDEIICKVAHRRMAARDCRNYGWAISGFADTFAKAGEIFDHGEEEEASPHFEHIPTHVVVLTADDKVLEKHQAVNSDDSESFKKALRKYRKANEAEEDVFKFFDDRSISSIIVPAFHPNNLDEIFKFLGEPHFFGRPQEEIDAEIAEAERIEKEKKEVEAKAKEEQLVSEERNWENGEAIHDIAVKRMEEEDNKFLGEKSALLQKYLDDEVMQHVLAGIVQVCKDMPEDPVDALAEFLFAENRRMKH
;
A
#
# COMPACT_ATOMS: atom_id res chain seq x y z
N MET A 1 -13.61 -25.29 46.37
CA MET A 1 -12.40 -24.47 46.25
C MET A 1 -11.49 -25.22 45.32
N SER A 2 -11.76 -25.08 44.03
CA SER A 2 -10.88 -25.54 42.97
C SER A 2 -9.96 -24.38 42.65
N ASP A 3 -8.67 -24.63 42.69
CA ASP A 3 -7.63 -23.76 42.20
C ASP A 3 -7.90 -23.46 40.72
N GLU A 4 -8.59 -22.34 40.43
CA GLU A 4 -8.43 -21.67 39.14
C GLU A 4 -7.09 -20.94 39.27
N GLU A 5 -6.01 -21.63 38.88
CA GLU A 5 -4.73 -20.99 38.60
C GLU A 5 -5.00 -19.78 37.70
N ASP A 6 -4.59 -18.59 38.14
CA ASP A 6 -4.57 -17.35 37.36
C ASP A 6 -3.75 -17.59 36.09
N LYS A 7 -4.39 -18.11 35.04
CA LYS A 7 -3.78 -18.25 33.72
C LYS A 7 -3.55 -16.84 33.19
N GLU A 8 -2.30 -16.53 32.89
CA GLU A 8 -1.95 -15.30 32.19
C GLU A 8 -2.82 -15.16 30.92
N PRO A 9 -3.47 -14.01 30.72
CA PRO A 9 -4.39 -13.79 29.62
C PRO A 9 -3.68 -14.01 28.29
N GLN A 10 -4.25 -14.85 27.42
CA GLN A 10 -3.66 -15.17 26.12
C GLN A 10 -4.21 -14.23 25.05
N PRO A 11 -3.44 -13.93 23.97
CA PRO A 11 -3.91 -13.08 22.88
C PRO A 11 -5.27 -13.52 22.28
N SER A 12 -5.51 -14.83 22.21
CA SER A 12 -6.76 -15.41 21.70
C SER A 12 -8.00 -15.09 22.54
N ASP A 13 -7.82 -14.64 23.78
CA ASP A 13 -8.90 -14.32 24.71
C ASP A 13 -9.54 -12.96 24.42
N PHE A 14 -8.84 -12.10 23.66
CA PHE A 14 -9.27 -10.74 23.35
C PHE A 14 -9.87 -10.64 21.96
N LYS A 15 -11.03 -9.98 21.89
CA LYS A 15 -11.68 -9.57 20.63
C LYS A 15 -11.47 -8.08 20.42
N ILE A 16 -10.82 -7.75 19.32
CA ILE A 16 -10.40 -6.38 19.00
C ILE A 16 -11.07 -5.97 17.70
N PHE A 17 -11.83 -4.89 17.72
CA PHE A 17 -12.33 -4.24 16.51
C PHE A 17 -11.34 -3.17 16.07
N VAL A 18 -10.92 -3.18 14.80
CA VAL A 18 -10.06 -2.18 14.17
C VAL A 18 -10.84 -1.50 13.06
N ASN A 19 -11.06 -0.19 13.19
CA ASN A 19 -11.74 0.58 12.16
C ASN A 19 -10.84 0.77 10.93
N ASN A 20 -11.45 0.66 9.74
CA ASN A 20 -10.83 0.81 8.43
C ASN A 20 -9.53 0.02 8.29
N ARG A 21 -9.64 -1.33 8.29
CA ARG A 21 -8.48 -2.23 8.27
C ARG A 21 -7.62 -2.13 7.00
N ASP A 22 -8.12 -1.48 5.96
CA ASP A 22 -7.40 -1.25 4.71
C ASP A 22 -6.59 0.06 4.72
N SER A 23 -6.80 0.93 5.71
CA SER A 23 -6.01 2.15 5.88
C SER A 23 -4.55 1.85 6.21
N TYR A 24 -3.69 2.87 6.12
CA TYR A 24 -2.28 2.73 6.43
C TYR A 24 -2.05 2.24 7.86
N VAL A 25 -2.69 2.87 8.86
CA VAL A 25 -2.63 2.46 10.27
C VAL A 25 -3.40 1.17 10.52
N GLY A 26 -4.64 1.08 10.01
CA GLY A 26 -5.52 -0.06 10.26
C GLY A 26 -4.93 -1.38 9.76
N SER A 27 -4.30 -1.36 8.59
CA SER A 27 -3.65 -2.53 8.00
C SER A 27 -2.37 -2.95 8.73
N ALA A 28 -1.68 -2.02 9.39
CA ALA A 28 -0.50 -2.30 10.21
C ALA A 28 -0.87 -2.90 11.57
N VAL A 29 -1.81 -2.27 12.27
CA VAL A 29 -2.33 -2.76 13.55
C VAL A 29 -2.93 -4.16 13.36
N THR A 30 -3.76 -4.34 12.34
CA THR A 30 -4.39 -5.64 12.03
C THR A 30 -3.35 -6.73 11.72
N ALA A 31 -2.34 -6.42 10.89
CA ALA A 31 -1.28 -7.37 10.55
C ALA A 31 -0.49 -7.81 11.78
N TYR A 32 -0.15 -6.88 12.67
CA TYR A 32 0.57 -7.17 13.92
C TYR A 32 -0.27 -8.06 14.86
N LEU A 33 -1.50 -7.63 15.16
CA LEU A 33 -2.37 -8.31 16.11
C LEU A 33 -2.71 -9.74 15.64
N THR A 34 -2.98 -9.92 14.34
CA THR A 34 -3.25 -11.24 13.76
C THR A 34 -2.01 -12.15 13.87
N LYS A 35 -0.81 -11.63 13.59
CA LYS A 35 0.46 -12.37 13.74
C LYS A 35 0.69 -12.81 15.19
N LYS A 36 0.25 -12.01 16.17
CA LYS A 36 0.34 -12.31 17.61
C LYS A 36 -0.77 -13.24 18.13
N GLY A 37 -1.75 -13.60 17.30
CA GLY A 37 -2.81 -14.55 17.65
C GLY A 37 -4.05 -13.92 18.29
N PHE A 38 -4.21 -12.59 18.22
CA PHE A 38 -5.43 -11.91 18.64
C PHE A 38 -6.60 -12.19 17.68
N VAL A 39 -7.84 -12.14 18.19
CA VAL A 39 -9.04 -12.23 17.35
C VAL A 39 -9.44 -10.83 16.89
N VAL A 40 -9.18 -10.53 15.61
CA VAL A 40 -9.41 -9.20 15.03
C VAL A 40 -10.70 -9.16 14.20
N TYR A 41 -11.47 -8.10 14.40
CA TYR A 41 -12.65 -7.73 13.65
C TYR A 41 -12.41 -6.36 13.01
N GLY A 42 -13.07 -6.04 11.91
CA GLY A 42 -12.94 -4.72 11.30
C GLY A 42 -13.70 -4.58 10.00
N ASN A 43 -14.00 -3.35 9.59
CA ASN A 43 -14.53 -2.98 8.28
C ASN A 43 -13.39 -2.80 7.26
N GLY A 44 -13.62 -3.21 6.02
CA GLY A 44 -12.74 -2.90 4.87
C GLY A 44 -13.28 -3.46 3.55
N LYS A 45 -12.75 -2.96 2.44
CA LYS A 45 -13.02 -3.43 1.07
C LYS A 45 -12.38 -4.79 0.78
N ASN A 46 -11.35 -5.18 1.53
CA ASN A 46 -10.56 -6.38 1.25
C ASN A 46 -11.02 -7.60 2.08
N GLU A 47 -11.80 -8.51 1.50
CA GLU A 47 -12.42 -9.67 2.19
C GLU A 47 -11.46 -10.86 2.44
N ASN A 48 -10.21 -10.81 1.94
CA ASN A 48 -9.34 -11.99 1.80
C ASN A 48 -8.44 -12.34 3.01
N LEU A 49 -8.74 -11.83 4.22
CA LEU A 49 -7.89 -12.07 5.40
C LEU A 49 -8.40 -13.23 6.26
N VAL A 50 -7.56 -14.26 6.44
CA VAL A 50 -7.86 -15.43 7.29
C VAL A 50 -7.96 -14.99 8.76
N ASN A 51 -8.98 -15.48 9.48
CA ASN A 51 -9.30 -15.16 10.89
C ASN A 51 -9.84 -13.75 11.17
N ILE A 52 -10.30 -13.02 10.16
CA ILE A 52 -10.95 -11.71 10.33
C ILE A 52 -12.44 -11.80 9.99
N LYS A 53 -13.28 -11.15 10.81
CA LYS A 53 -14.72 -10.99 10.52
C LYS A 53 -15.02 -9.55 10.13
N ASP A 54 -15.73 -9.39 9.01
CA ASP A 54 -16.20 -8.09 8.55
C ASP A 54 -17.36 -7.58 9.39
N LEU A 55 -17.27 -6.34 9.85
CA LEU A 55 -18.31 -5.66 10.61
C LEU A 55 -18.42 -4.22 10.12
N ASN A 56 -19.61 -3.82 9.66
CA ASN A 56 -19.86 -2.47 9.14
C ASN A 56 -20.34 -1.52 10.25
N VAL A 57 -19.65 -0.38 10.39
CA VAL A 57 -19.95 0.67 11.36
C VAL A 57 -21.24 1.44 11.00
N ASP A 58 -21.67 1.43 9.73
CA ASP A 58 -22.92 2.07 9.30
C ASP A 58 -24.17 1.24 9.60
N ASP A 59 -24.01 -0.05 9.93
CA ASP A 59 -25.12 -0.96 10.21
C ASP A 59 -25.40 -1.01 11.72
N LYS A 60 -26.51 -0.41 12.15
CA LYS A 60 -26.93 -0.33 13.56
C LYS A 60 -27.02 -1.69 14.28
N GLU A 61 -27.31 -2.79 13.58
CA GLU A 61 -27.31 -4.13 14.20
C GLU A 61 -25.88 -4.66 14.40
N GLN A 62 -24.99 -4.39 13.45
CA GLN A 62 -23.59 -4.77 13.56
C GLN A 62 -22.84 -3.88 14.56
N VAL A 63 -23.20 -2.61 14.71
CA VAL A 63 -22.60 -1.75 15.76
C VAL A 63 -22.93 -2.26 17.16
N LYS A 64 -24.13 -2.83 17.39
CA LYS A 64 -24.41 -3.53 18.66
C LYS A 64 -23.53 -4.75 18.86
N THR A 65 -23.16 -5.41 17.76
CA THR A 65 -22.16 -6.48 17.79
C THR A 65 -20.82 -5.88 18.19
N ILE A 66 -20.35 -4.82 17.51
CA ILE A 66 -19.08 -4.06 17.78
C ILE A 66 -18.98 -3.57 19.24
N LEU A 67 -20.09 -3.19 19.88
CA LEU A 67 -20.10 -2.80 21.29
C LEU A 67 -20.07 -4.00 22.27
N SER A 68 -19.95 -5.23 21.77
CA SER A 68 -19.82 -6.43 22.59
C SER A 68 -18.37 -6.94 22.71
N GLU A 69 -17.47 -6.42 21.90
CA GLU A 69 -16.03 -6.67 21.86
C GLU A 69 -15.29 -5.99 23.02
N ASN A 70 -14.08 -6.46 23.29
CA ASN A 70 -13.28 -6.03 24.43
C ASN A 70 -12.57 -4.68 24.18
N MET A 71 -12.26 -4.39 22.92
CA MET A 71 -11.50 -3.20 22.54
C MET A 71 -11.90 -2.71 21.14
N LEU A 72 -12.04 -1.39 21.03
CA LEU A 72 -12.31 -0.68 19.80
C LEU A 72 -11.11 0.20 19.46
N VAL A 73 -10.54 0.05 18.28
CA VAL A 73 -9.37 0.80 17.82
C VAL A 73 -9.76 1.69 16.66
N PHE A 74 -9.58 2.99 16.84
CA PHE A 74 -9.84 4.03 15.85
C PHE A 74 -8.57 4.82 15.55
N ASP A 75 -8.46 5.30 14.32
CA ASP A 75 -7.37 6.14 13.85
C ASP A 75 -7.94 7.49 13.40
N MET A 76 -7.31 8.57 13.86
CA MET A 76 -7.60 9.96 13.50
C MET A 76 -6.40 10.66 12.83
N THR A 77 -5.34 9.91 12.49
CA THR A 77 -4.15 10.49 11.84
C THR A 77 -4.41 10.92 10.40
N GLU A 78 -5.35 10.27 9.71
CA GLU A 78 -5.76 10.60 8.33
C GLU A 78 -7.14 11.26 8.26
N GLU A 79 -8.16 10.65 8.88
CA GLU A 79 -9.55 11.14 8.84
C GLU A 79 -10.24 11.06 10.21
N THR A 80 -11.30 11.87 10.39
CA THR A 80 -12.03 11.99 11.66
C THR A 80 -13.45 11.45 11.61
N GLU A 81 -14.01 11.21 10.42
CA GLU A 81 -15.44 10.93 10.21
C GLU A 81 -15.90 9.67 10.93
N SER A 82 -15.18 8.56 10.74
CA SER A 82 -15.46 7.27 11.36
C SER A 82 -15.44 7.35 12.89
N THR A 83 -14.46 8.05 13.45
CA THR A 83 -14.30 8.22 14.91
C THR A 83 -15.42 9.08 15.48
N LYS A 84 -15.77 10.18 14.81
CA LYS A 84 -16.88 11.05 15.22
C LYS A 84 -18.20 10.29 15.27
N PHE A 85 -18.51 9.53 14.22
CA PHE A 85 -19.71 8.69 14.17
C PHE A 85 -19.74 7.68 15.33
N ALA A 86 -18.62 7.00 15.60
CA ALA A 86 -18.53 6.05 16.69
C ALA A 86 -18.75 6.70 18.06
N LEU A 87 -18.17 7.88 18.31
CA LEU A 87 -18.38 8.63 19.56
C LEU A 87 -19.85 9.05 19.73
N ASP A 88 -20.48 9.55 18.66
CA ASP A 88 -21.90 9.93 18.68
C ASP A 88 -22.81 8.71 18.92
N PHE A 89 -22.47 7.56 18.36
CA PHE A 89 -23.21 6.32 18.61
C PHE A 89 -23.05 5.86 20.07
N ILE A 90 -21.81 5.79 20.56
CA ILE A 90 -21.49 5.37 21.94
C ILE A 90 -22.20 6.27 22.95
N ALA A 91 -22.22 7.59 22.72
CA ALA A 91 -22.91 8.56 23.58
C ALA A 91 -24.41 8.26 23.76
N ASN A 92 -25.04 7.62 22.77
CA ASN A 92 -26.47 7.30 22.76
C ASN A 92 -26.75 5.81 23.04
N ALA A 93 -25.72 4.98 23.18
CA ALA A 93 -25.85 3.53 23.35
C ALA A 93 -25.89 3.11 24.82
N THR A 94 -26.61 2.02 25.11
CA THR A 94 -26.54 1.36 26.43
C THR A 94 -25.43 0.32 26.43
N LEU A 95 -24.36 0.58 27.20
CA LEU A 95 -23.22 -0.33 27.30
C LEU A 95 -23.52 -1.46 28.30
N ASN A 96 -23.61 -2.70 27.80
CA ASN A 96 -23.88 -3.88 28.65
C ASN A 96 -22.61 -4.49 29.26
N ARG A 97 -21.44 -4.10 28.77
CA ARG A 97 -20.12 -4.59 29.16
C ARG A 97 -19.14 -3.43 29.19
N GLU A 98 -18.00 -3.66 29.84
CA GLU A 98 -16.89 -2.71 29.79
C GLU A 98 -16.24 -2.76 28.41
N ILE A 99 -15.99 -1.58 27.83
CA ILE A 99 -15.40 -1.41 26.50
C ILE A 99 -14.17 -0.51 26.63
N ASN A 100 -13.06 -0.92 26.04
CA ASN A 100 -11.87 -0.09 25.90
C ASN A 100 -11.85 0.55 24.51
N LEU A 101 -12.05 1.87 24.44
CA LEU A 101 -11.90 2.65 23.23
C LEU A 101 -10.48 3.22 23.16
N VAL A 102 -9.73 2.82 22.15
CA VAL A 102 -8.41 3.34 21.83
C VAL A 102 -8.48 4.20 20.58
N ILE A 103 -7.93 5.40 20.67
CA ILE A 103 -7.85 6.32 19.54
C ILE A 103 -6.40 6.71 19.29
N PHE A 104 -5.89 6.42 18.09
CA PHE A 104 -4.64 6.99 17.59
C PHE A 104 -4.91 8.39 17.05
N SER A 105 -4.26 9.38 17.63
CA SER A 105 -4.41 10.79 17.29
C SER A 105 -3.07 11.39 16.90
N PRO A 106 -2.99 12.29 15.90
CA PRO A 106 -1.71 12.86 15.50
C PRO A 106 -1.10 13.73 16.61
N LEU A 107 0.20 13.59 16.86
CA LEU A 107 0.94 14.40 17.83
C LEU A 107 0.89 15.91 17.49
N LEU A 108 0.51 16.28 16.27
CA LEU A 108 0.19 17.66 15.87
C LEU A 108 -0.85 18.35 16.79
N CYS A 109 -1.66 17.60 17.55
CA CYS A 109 -2.53 18.18 18.59
C CYS A 109 -1.74 18.90 19.71
N TRP A 110 -0.41 18.79 19.71
CA TRP A 110 0.53 19.52 20.55
C TRP A 110 1.36 20.58 19.80
N GLY A 111 1.15 20.73 18.49
CA GLY A 111 2.01 21.46 17.55
C GLY A 111 1.71 22.95 17.37
N GLY A 112 0.71 23.49 18.07
CA GLY A 112 0.36 24.92 18.02
C GLY A 112 1.17 25.79 18.99
N ARG A 113 2.23 25.26 19.61
CA ARG A 113 3.05 26.00 20.56
C ARG A 113 3.84 27.09 19.85
N SER A 114 3.78 28.31 20.38
CA SER A 114 4.76 29.34 20.04
C SER A 114 6.06 29.01 20.77
N LEU A 115 7.14 28.79 20.03
CA LEU A 115 8.51 28.86 20.56
C LEU A 115 8.73 30.32 20.96
N LYS A 116 8.34 30.72 22.17
CA LYS A 116 8.47 32.12 22.58
C LYS A 116 9.96 32.52 22.58
N ASN A 117 10.28 33.60 21.86
CA ASN A 117 11.53 34.32 22.03
C ASN A 117 11.62 34.84 23.48
N PRO A 118 12.74 34.62 24.20
CA PRO A 118 12.93 35.16 25.56
C PRO A 118 12.95 36.71 25.61
N GLU A 119 13.16 37.37 24.47
CA GLU A 119 13.26 38.83 24.36
C GLU A 119 12.01 39.57 24.88
N GLU A 120 10.81 38.95 24.85
CA GLU A 120 9.59 39.56 25.38
C GLU A 120 9.49 39.55 26.93
N GLU A 121 10.33 38.77 27.63
CA GLU A 121 10.43 38.83 29.10
C GLU A 121 11.54 39.76 29.60
N GLU A 122 12.57 40.02 28.77
CA GLU A 122 13.67 40.94 29.10
C GLU A 122 13.34 42.42 28.81
N GLU A 123 12.43 42.73 27.89
CA GLU A 123 11.94 44.10 27.66
C GLU A 123 11.23 44.75 28.88
N LYS A 124 11.01 44.01 29.97
CA LYS A 124 10.54 44.57 31.25
C LYS A 124 11.65 44.86 32.26
N LYS A 125 12.93 44.62 31.94
CA LYS A 125 14.03 44.71 32.92
C LYS A 125 15.22 45.59 32.57
N GLU A 126 15.37 46.11 31.37
CA GLU A 126 16.57 46.90 31.03
C GLU A 126 16.22 48.29 30.47
N ASP A 127 15.65 49.15 31.32
CA ASP A 127 15.83 50.59 31.21
C ASP A 127 17.14 50.98 31.92
N GLU A 128 18.29 50.96 31.22
CA GLU A 128 19.42 51.87 31.45
C GLU A 128 20.45 51.80 30.30
N PRO A 129 20.98 52.94 29.79
CA PRO A 129 21.83 52.98 28.59
C PRO A 129 23.32 53.17 28.92
N GLU A 130 24.21 52.66 28.04
CA GLU A 130 25.60 53.13 27.72
C GLU A 130 26.39 51.94 27.11
N ASP A 131 27.33 52.01 26.16
CA ASP A 131 27.88 53.04 25.27
C ASP A 131 28.71 52.26 24.20
N LYS A 132 28.87 52.79 22.98
CA LYS A 132 29.62 52.20 21.84
C LYS A 132 31.16 52.40 22.00
N PRO A 133 32.10 51.69 21.30
CA PRO A 133 32.17 51.68 19.82
C PRO A 133 32.77 50.45 19.10
N GLU A 134 32.62 50.53 17.77
CA GLU A 134 32.94 49.59 16.68
C GLU A 134 34.44 49.43 16.39
N GLU A 135 34.86 48.22 15.99
CA GLU A 135 35.95 47.98 15.02
C GLU A 135 35.60 46.82 14.07
N THR A 136 35.72 47.11 12.76
CA THR A 136 35.74 46.28 11.55
C THR A 136 36.96 45.33 11.52
N GLU A 137 37.03 44.15 10.86
CA GLU A 137 36.65 43.76 9.49
C GLU A 137 36.88 42.23 9.29
N GLU A 138 36.15 41.63 8.33
CA GLU A 138 36.40 40.39 7.56
C GLU A 138 36.39 38.99 8.24
N LYS A 139 35.21 38.35 8.21
CA LYS A 139 34.98 36.91 8.47
C LYS A 139 34.97 36.08 7.17
N HIS A 140 35.85 35.08 7.09
CA HIS A 140 35.63 33.82 6.38
C HIS A 140 35.89 32.72 7.39
N GLU A 141 34.86 32.32 8.13
CA GLU A 141 34.90 31.17 9.05
C GLU A 141 33.60 30.39 8.91
N GLU A 142 33.77 29.07 8.94
CA GLU A 142 32.76 28.06 9.14
C GLU A 142 31.78 28.54 10.22
N GLU A 143 30.50 28.70 9.87
CA GLU A 143 29.45 28.91 10.87
C GLU A 143 29.24 27.58 11.60
N GLU A 144 30.03 27.37 12.66
CA GLU A 144 29.50 26.74 13.88
C GLU A 144 28.26 27.56 14.28
N GLU A 145 27.08 27.02 13.97
CA GLU A 145 25.80 27.55 14.47
C GLU A 145 25.91 27.63 16.00
N THR A 146 26.05 28.86 16.49
CA THR A 146 25.91 29.26 17.89
C THR A 146 24.70 28.57 18.52
N GLU A 147 24.95 27.88 19.63
CA GLU A 147 24.00 27.14 20.46
C GLU A 147 22.70 27.95 20.66
N LYS A 148 21.63 27.54 19.96
CA LYS A 148 20.27 27.81 20.43
C LYS A 148 20.09 27.00 21.71
N GLU A 149 19.51 27.60 22.75
CA GLU A 149 19.14 26.88 23.97
C GLU A 149 18.43 25.55 23.65
N PRO A 150 18.67 24.49 24.44
CA PRO A 150 18.21 23.15 24.12
C PRO A 150 16.69 23.10 24.04
N PHE A 151 16.22 22.63 22.89
CA PHE A 151 14.85 22.22 22.67
C PHE A 151 14.37 21.32 23.83
N THR A 152 13.17 21.59 24.38
CA THR A 152 12.58 20.75 25.44
C THR A 152 11.49 19.85 24.85
N PRO A 153 11.72 18.53 24.78
CA PRO A 153 10.71 17.57 24.34
C PRO A 153 9.46 17.63 25.19
N VAL A 154 8.35 17.27 24.57
CA VAL A 154 7.04 17.31 25.20
C VAL A 154 6.71 15.96 25.81
N ASN A 155 6.06 15.94 26.96
CA ASN A 155 5.64 14.70 27.61
C ASN A 155 4.21 14.81 28.16
N GLU A 156 3.68 13.70 28.66
CA GLU A 156 2.30 13.60 29.16
C GLU A 156 2.02 14.51 30.37
N GLU A 157 3.04 14.90 31.15
CA GLU A 157 2.85 15.81 32.30
C GLU A 157 2.38 17.20 31.85
N ASP A 158 2.73 17.59 30.62
CA ASP A 158 2.34 18.87 30.01
C ASP A 158 0.97 18.84 29.32
N TYR A 159 0.19 17.77 29.47
CA TYR A 159 -1.08 17.57 28.76
C TYR A 159 -2.04 18.78 28.83
N LEU A 160 -2.13 19.45 29.99
CA LEU A 160 -3.04 20.59 30.17
C LEU A 160 -2.56 21.88 29.45
N LYS A 161 -1.30 21.92 29.00
CA LYS A 161 -0.69 23.07 28.30
C LYS A 161 -0.77 22.94 26.78
N ARG A 162 -1.48 21.92 26.28
CA ARG A 162 -1.60 21.61 24.86
C ARG A 162 -2.24 22.73 24.06
N ILE A 163 -1.63 23.01 22.92
CA ILE A 163 -2.19 23.87 21.89
C ILE A 163 -2.10 23.08 20.57
N PRO A 164 -3.23 22.80 19.91
CA PRO A 164 -3.20 22.06 18.65
C PRO A 164 -2.74 22.93 17.49
N HIS A 165 -2.08 22.32 16.53
CA HIS A 165 -1.83 22.95 15.23
C HIS A 165 -3.15 23.20 14.49
N GLU A 166 -3.21 24.24 13.65
CA GLU A 166 -4.43 24.65 12.93
C GLU A 166 -5.05 23.51 12.11
N LEU A 167 -4.18 22.70 11.49
CA LEU A 167 -4.56 21.55 10.65
C LEU A 167 -5.32 20.45 11.40
N VAL A 168 -5.20 20.36 12.73
CA VAL A 168 -5.75 19.23 13.52
C VAL A 168 -6.67 19.66 14.66
N LYS A 169 -7.34 20.82 14.51
CA LYS A 169 -8.31 21.31 15.48
C LYS A 169 -9.48 20.34 15.69
N GLU A 170 -9.94 19.68 14.64
CA GLU A 170 -11.05 18.72 14.74
C GLU A 170 -10.64 17.50 15.58
N GLN A 171 -9.46 16.92 15.31
CA GLN A 171 -8.90 15.81 16.08
C GLN A 171 -8.82 16.18 17.56
N TYR A 172 -8.28 17.37 17.89
CA TYR A 172 -8.19 17.85 19.28
C TYR A 172 -9.57 17.97 19.98
N ILE A 173 -10.60 18.42 19.26
CA ILE A 173 -11.98 18.48 19.78
C ILE A 173 -12.52 17.07 20.03
N LEU A 174 -12.29 16.14 19.10
CA LEU A 174 -12.74 14.74 19.23
C LEU A 174 -12.01 14.00 20.34
N GLU A 175 -10.70 14.25 20.54
CA GLU A 175 -9.96 13.74 21.70
C GLU A 175 -10.65 14.16 23.01
N SER A 176 -10.95 15.46 23.13
CA SER A 176 -11.61 16.04 24.31
C SER A 176 -12.99 15.42 24.52
N ARG A 177 -13.75 15.22 23.44
CA ARG A 177 -15.08 14.58 23.50
C ARG A 177 -14.99 13.11 23.92
N ALA A 178 -14.01 12.37 23.41
CA ALA A 178 -13.82 10.97 23.77
C ALA A 178 -13.48 10.82 25.27
N ILE A 179 -12.55 11.62 25.77
CA ILE A 179 -12.20 11.65 27.20
C ILE A 179 -13.43 12.01 28.05
N GLN A 180 -14.18 13.03 27.65
CA GLN A 180 -15.42 13.41 28.34
C GLN A 180 -16.42 12.26 28.40
N LEU A 181 -16.62 11.54 27.29
CA LEU A 181 -17.50 10.36 27.25
C LEU A 181 -17.03 9.24 28.17
N GLY A 182 -15.72 9.02 28.29
CA GLY A 182 -15.15 8.06 29.25
C GLY A 182 -15.45 8.41 30.71
N HIS A 183 -15.61 9.70 31.04
CA HIS A 183 -16.07 10.12 32.37
C HIS A 183 -17.59 10.06 32.54
N GLU A 184 -18.36 10.26 31.46
CA GLU A 184 -19.83 10.21 31.47
C GLU A 184 -20.37 8.77 31.56
N LEU A 185 -19.65 7.80 30.98
CA LEU A 185 -20.09 6.42 30.86
C LEU A 185 -19.21 5.48 31.70
N GLU A 186 -19.74 4.99 32.83
CA GLU A 186 -19.00 4.12 33.78
C GLU A 186 -18.35 2.87 33.16
N ARG A 187 -18.87 2.39 32.02
CA ARG A 187 -18.42 1.19 31.32
C ARG A 187 -17.54 1.48 30.09
N LEU A 188 -17.18 2.73 29.84
CA LEU A 188 -16.31 3.13 28.75
C LEU A 188 -14.96 3.57 29.30
N LYS A 189 -13.90 2.84 28.97
CA LYS A 189 -12.53 3.28 29.20
C LYS A 189 -11.99 3.85 27.90
N VAL A 190 -11.47 5.07 27.95
CA VAL A 190 -10.91 5.75 26.77
C VAL A 190 -9.41 5.92 26.96
N THR A 191 -8.63 5.50 25.98
CA THR A 191 -7.18 5.74 25.90
C THR A 191 -6.87 6.44 24.59
N ILE A 192 -6.12 7.53 24.66
CA ILE A 192 -5.66 8.26 23.48
C ILE A 192 -4.16 8.08 23.35
N PHE A 193 -3.72 7.67 22.17
CA PHE A 193 -2.32 7.63 21.81
C PHE A 193 -1.99 8.82 20.90
N GLY A 194 -1.16 9.74 21.38
CA GLY A 194 -0.60 10.82 20.59
C GLY A 194 0.59 10.32 19.78
N VAL A 195 0.40 10.15 18.48
CA VAL A 195 1.32 9.42 17.61
C VAL A 195 2.22 10.37 16.85
N GLY A 196 3.54 10.15 16.93
CA GLY A 196 4.53 10.86 16.12
C GLY A 196 4.36 10.62 14.62
N LEU A 197 5.28 11.17 13.81
CA LEU A 197 5.33 10.94 12.37
C LEU A 197 5.45 9.44 12.08
N LEU A 198 4.45 8.91 11.38
CA LEU A 198 4.40 7.51 11.01
C LEU A 198 5.24 7.20 9.78
N TYR A 199 5.96 6.09 9.82
CA TYR A 199 6.76 5.59 8.71
C TYR A 199 6.74 4.06 8.62
N GLY A 200 7.26 3.50 7.52
CA GLY A 200 7.31 2.06 7.25
C GLY A 200 6.16 1.55 6.37
N ARG A 201 6.25 0.30 5.89
CA ARG A 201 5.22 -0.39 5.08
C ARG A 201 4.64 0.39 3.88
N GLY A 202 5.40 1.29 3.28
CA GLY A 202 4.96 2.08 2.11
C GLY A 202 4.97 3.58 2.30
N GLU A 203 5.20 4.06 3.52
CA GLU A 203 5.20 5.47 3.91
C GLU A 203 3.85 6.19 3.75
N ASN A 204 3.57 7.10 4.67
CA ASN A 204 2.44 8.02 4.60
C ASN A 204 2.93 9.38 4.05
N ILE A 205 3.14 10.36 4.93
CA ILE A 205 3.61 11.71 4.59
C ILE A 205 4.97 11.72 3.86
N LEU A 206 5.78 10.67 3.99
CA LEU A 206 7.07 10.57 3.28
C LEU A 206 6.95 10.01 1.85
N ASN A 207 5.80 9.42 1.50
CA ASN A 207 5.60 8.71 0.23
C ASN A 207 5.87 9.59 -1.01
N PRO A 208 5.35 10.82 -1.11
CA PRO A 208 5.57 11.64 -2.30
C PRO A 208 7.05 11.94 -2.54
N PHE A 209 7.83 12.12 -1.46
CA PHE A 209 9.27 12.36 -1.55
C PHE A 209 10.01 11.09 -1.95
N PHE A 210 9.69 9.96 -1.33
CA PHE A 210 10.31 8.67 -1.65
C PHE A 210 10.08 8.33 -3.13
N ARG A 211 8.84 8.49 -3.58
CA ARG A 211 8.46 8.27 -4.97
C ARG A 211 9.18 9.22 -5.92
N ALA A 212 9.21 10.53 -5.63
CA ALA A 212 9.84 11.50 -6.51
C ALA A 212 11.37 11.27 -6.65
N LEU A 213 12.03 10.88 -5.55
CA LEU A 213 13.43 10.51 -5.54
C LEU A 213 13.68 9.20 -6.30
N TRP A 214 12.83 8.19 -6.07
CA TRP A 214 12.89 6.91 -6.76
C TRP A 214 12.72 7.08 -8.27
N GLU A 215 11.70 7.83 -8.68
CA GLU A 215 11.36 8.19 -10.07
C GLU A 215 12.41 9.10 -10.74
N GLY A 216 13.37 9.63 -9.97
CA GLY A 216 14.39 10.56 -10.46
C GLY A 216 13.84 11.94 -10.86
N LYS A 217 12.56 12.23 -10.56
CA LYS A 217 11.95 13.55 -10.71
C LYS A 217 12.56 14.56 -9.74
N MET A 218 13.04 14.07 -8.60
CA MET A 218 13.75 14.80 -7.58
C MET A 218 15.14 14.21 -7.37
N ASN A 219 16.14 15.06 -7.09
CA ASN A 219 17.52 14.63 -6.83
C ASN A 219 18.00 14.93 -5.42
N GLU A 220 17.26 15.71 -4.64
CA GLU A 220 17.64 16.16 -3.30
C GLU A 220 16.42 16.06 -2.40
N PHE A 221 16.52 15.43 -1.23
CA PHE A 221 15.39 15.26 -0.33
C PHE A 221 15.03 16.61 0.32
N PRO A 222 13.75 17.03 0.39
CA PRO A 222 13.38 18.29 0.99
C PRO A 222 13.44 18.19 2.51
N VAL A 223 14.02 19.18 3.20
CA VAL A 223 14.24 19.15 4.65
C VAL A 223 13.91 20.46 5.37
N THR A 224 13.70 20.35 6.67
CA THR A 224 13.42 21.43 7.62
C THR A 224 14.32 21.25 8.86
N LYS A 225 14.36 22.26 9.74
CA LYS A 225 15.16 22.22 10.99
C LYS A 225 14.38 21.69 12.21
N SER A 226 13.10 21.36 12.06
CA SER A 226 12.26 20.86 13.17
C SER A 226 12.71 19.48 13.63
N HIS A 227 12.54 19.20 14.92
CA HIS A 227 12.64 17.85 15.45
C HIS A 227 11.26 17.20 15.42
N ILE A 228 11.24 15.93 15.06
CA ILE A 228 9.99 15.21 14.84
C ILE A 228 10.09 13.87 15.56
N SER A 229 9.22 13.67 16.55
CA SER A 229 9.01 12.34 17.11
C SER A 229 8.46 11.42 16.02
N CYS A 230 9.11 10.29 15.78
CA CYS A 230 8.77 9.34 14.73
C CYS A 230 8.38 8.00 15.35
N ILE A 231 7.56 7.21 14.66
CA ILE A 231 7.29 5.83 15.07
C ILE A 231 6.94 4.96 13.86
N HIS A 232 7.52 3.77 13.81
CA HIS A 232 7.17 2.79 12.78
C HIS A 232 5.72 2.34 12.95
N VAL A 233 4.93 2.33 11.87
CA VAL A 233 3.46 2.12 11.93
C VAL A 233 3.04 0.78 12.55
N MET A 234 3.87 -0.26 12.42
CA MET A 234 3.63 -1.56 13.08
C MET A 234 3.69 -1.51 14.61
N ASN A 235 4.40 -0.54 15.19
CA ASN A 235 4.55 -0.41 16.64
C ASN A 235 3.26 0.10 17.31
N LEU A 236 2.29 0.61 16.52
CA LEU A 236 0.94 0.88 17.01
C LEU A 236 0.24 -0.42 17.45
N GLY A 237 0.47 -1.53 16.74
CA GLY A 237 0.00 -2.85 17.16
C GLY A 237 0.68 -3.33 18.45
N VAL A 238 1.96 -3.02 18.63
CA VAL A 238 2.71 -3.30 19.87
C VAL A 238 2.08 -2.54 21.04
N ALA A 239 1.72 -1.26 20.85
CA ALA A 239 1.05 -0.45 21.87
C ALA A 239 -0.31 -1.05 22.30
N ILE A 240 -1.12 -1.52 21.35
CA ILE A 240 -2.39 -2.21 21.65
C ILE A 240 -2.15 -3.50 22.43
N SER A 241 -1.20 -4.32 21.98
CA SER A 241 -0.85 -5.57 22.65
C SER A 241 -0.37 -5.33 24.08
N LYS A 242 0.47 -4.32 24.29
CA LYS A 242 0.97 -3.94 25.61
C LYS A 242 -0.17 -3.46 26.51
N LEU A 243 -1.04 -2.57 26.00
CA LEU A 243 -2.19 -2.08 26.76
C LEU A 243 -3.14 -3.21 27.24
N LEU A 244 -3.26 -4.29 26.46
CA LEU A 244 -4.12 -5.44 26.79
C LEU A 244 -3.47 -6.46 27.73
N LEU A 245 -2.20 -6.79 27.50
CA LEU A 245 -1.49 -7.85 28.24
C LEU A 245 -0.79 -7.32 29.49
N GLU A 246 -0.34 -6.06 29.44
CA GLU A 246 0.41 -5.37 30.48
C GLU A 246 -0.18 -3.97 30.70
N PRO A 247 -1.46 -3.87 31.12
CA PRO A 247 -2.10 -2.58 31.35
C PRO A 247 -1.31 -1.78 32.41
N PRO A 248 -1.10 -0.46 32.22
CA PRO A 248 -0.43 0.37 33.21
C PRO A 248 -1.09 0.25 34.59
N GLU A 249 -0.29 0.11 35.66
CA GLU A 249 -0.79 0.00 37.03
C GLU A 249 -1.70 1.20 37.37
N GLU A 250 -2.95 0.94 37.76
CA GLU A 250 -3.91 1.96 38.20
C GLU A 250 -3.69 2.37 39.68
N ASP A 251 -2.54 2.03 40.26
CA ASP A 251 -2.24 1.98 41.70
C ASP A 251 -2.00 3.36 42.36
N SER A 252 -2.56 4.43 41.82
CA SER A 252 -2.71 5.66 42.59
C SER A 252 -4.05 5.62 43.34
N ASP A 253 -3.99 5.46 44.66
CA ASP A 253 -5.11 5.77 45.56
C ASP A 253 -5.50 7.27 45.53
N ASP A 254 -4.73 8.11 44.83
CA ASP A 254 -5.04 9.52 44.61
C ASP A 254 -6.26 9.70 43.67
N PRO A 255 -7.40 10.22 44.17
CA PRO A 255 -8.57 10.49 43.36
C PRO A 255 -8.30 11.46 42.19
N LYS A 256 -7.28 12.33 42.28
CA LYS A 256 -6.91 13.25 41.21
C LYS A 256 -6.23 12.55 40.04
N ALA A 257 -5.42 11.53 40.30
CA ALA A 257 -4.74 10.77 39.26
C ALA A 257 -5.72 9.93 38.44
N LYS A 258 -6.82 9.44 39.05
CA LYS A 258 -7.93 8.78 38.33
C LYS A 258 -8.76 9.72 37.45
N LEU A 259 -8.66 11.05 37.67
CA LEU A 259 -9.34 12.08 36.87
C LEU A 259 -8.47 12.58 35.70
N LEU A 260 -7.18 12.22 35.67
CA LEU A 260 -6.33 12.59 34.54
C LEU A 260 -6.71 11.77 33.29
N PRO A 261 -6.69 12.39 32.11
CA PRO A 261 -6.96 11.68 30.88
C PRO A 261 -5.88 10.64 30.62
N LYS A 262 -6.29 9.43 30.22
CA LYS A 262 -5.38 8.36 29.77
C LYS A 262 -4.85 8.71 28.38
N TYR A 263 -3.88 9.61 28.34
CA TYR A 263 -3.19 10.04 27.14
C TYR A 263 -1.74 9.56 27.20
N HIS A 264 -1.27 8.88 26.15
CA HIS A 264 0.11 8.40 26.05
C HIS A 264 0.72 8.86 24.73
N ILE A 265 1.96 9.34 24.76
CA ILE A 265 2.71 9.69 23.55
C ILE A 265 3.40 8.43 23.04
N LEU A 266 3.26 8.18 21.74
CA LEU A 266 3.94 7.09 21.03
C LEU A 266 4.96 7.67 20.06
N GLY A 267 6.22 7.45 20.39
CA GLY A 267 7.39 7.86 19.63
C GLY A 267 8.59 6.97 19.92
N GLU A 268 9.60 7.08 19.06
CA GLU A 268 10.94 6.58 19.29
C GLU A 268 11.64 7.36 20.41
N GLU A 269 12.64 6.72 21.02
CA GLU A 269 13.44 7.33 22.09
C GLU A 269 14.19 8.57 21.59
N ASN A 270 14.67 8.53 20.35
CA ASN A 270 15.36 9.64 19.73
C ASN A 270 14.39 10.49 18.89
N CYS A 271 14.49 11.81 19.06
CA CYS A 271 13.78 12.79 18.25
C CYS A 271 14.73 13.48 17.27
N PRO A 272 14.99 12.90 16.09
CA PRO A 272 15.90 13.48 15.12
C PRO A 272 15.31 14.74 14.47
N THR A 273 16.20 15.57 13.91
CA THR A 273 15.78 16.63 12.99
C THR A 273 15.27 16.04 11.68
N PHE A 274 14.30 16.69 11.05
CA PHE A 274 13.84 16.27 9.72
C PHE A 274 14.95 16.34 8.67
N LYS A 275 15.93 17.24 8.85
CA LYS A 275 17.18 17.25 8.07
C LYS A 275 18.00 15.97 8.19
N ALA A 276 18.16 15.43 9.40
CA ALA A 276 18.87 14.18 9.61
C ALA A 276 18.11 12.99 8.97
N ILE A 277 16.79 12.94 9.14
CA ILE A 277 15.91 11.97 8.48
C ILE A 277 16.08 12.03 6.95
N GLY A 278 15.94 13.22 6.36
CA GLY A 278 16.05 13.42 4.92
C GLY A 278 17.44 13.07 4.38
N LYS A 279 18.51 13.31 5.14
CA LYS A 279 19.87 12.88 4.76
C LYS A 279 20.01 11.36 4.77
N ALA A 280 19.46 10.69 5.78
CA ALA A 280 19.49 9.22 5.87
C ALA A 280 18.76 8.59 4.68
N PHE A 281 17.53 9.03 4.38
CA PHE A 281 16.78 8.52 3.23
C PHE A 281 17.38 8.92 1.89
N SER A 282 17.93 10.14 1.75
CA SER A 282 18.59 10.57 0.52
C SER A 282 19.82 9.72 0.18
N LYS A 283 20.56 9.22 1.19
CA LYS A 283 21.68 8.31 0.95
C LYS A 283 21.23 6.99 0.33
N VAL A 284 20.09 6.47 0.78
CA VAL A 284 19.55 5.18 0.30
C VAL A 284 18.81 5.33 -1.03
N LEU A 285 17.99 6.37 -1.18
CA LEU A 285 17.11 6.56 -2.34
C LEU A 285 17.75 7.37 -3.48
N ALA A 286 18.75 8.21 -3.17
CA ALA A 286 19.28 9.21 -4.09
C ALA A 286 20.81 9.38 -3.95
N ASN A 287 21.27 10.61 -3.72
CA ASN A 287 22.69 10.99 -3.74
C ASN A 287 23.20 11.51 -2.37
N GLY A 288 22.41 11.32 -1.31
CA GLY A 288 22.71 11.83 0.03
C GLY A 288 22.55 13.34 0.21
N LYS A 289 22.19 14.09 -0.83
CA LYS A 289 21.97 15.54 -0.76
C LYS A 289 20.55 15.87 -0.32
N VAL A 290 20.42 17.00 0.34
CA VAL A 290 19.15 17.53 0.85
C VAL A 290 19.03 18.99 0.44
N ARG A 291 17.78 19.47 0.34
CA ARG A 291 17.47 20.87 0.03
C ARG A 291 16.43 21.42 1.00
N GLU A 292 16.44 22.71 1.25
CA GLU A 292 15.40 23.32 2.07
C GLU A 292 14.01 23.25 1.40
N PHE A 293 12.96 23.27 2.22
CA PHE A 293 11.59 23.31 1.73
C PHE A 293 11.35 24.52 0.84
N ASN A 294 10.67 24.30 -0.29
CA ASN A 294 10.32 25.34 -1.24
C ASN A 294 8.81 25.37 -1.51
N GLU A 295 8.38 26.25 -2.41
CA GLU A 295 6.96 26.45 -2.71
C GLU A 295 6.28 25.21 -3.30
N ASP A 296 7.02 24.29 -3.91
CA ASP A 296 6.51 23.09 -4.60
C ASP A 296 5.94 22.02 -3.66
N ILE A 297 6.18 22.11 -2.35
CA ILE A 297 5.73 21.11 -1.38
C ILE A 297 4.27 21.40 -0.96
N PRO A 298 3.37 20.40 -0.92
CA PRO A 298 1.99 20.58 -0.49
C PRO A 298 1.90 21.21 0.92
N GLU A 299 0.89 22.07 1.13
CA GLU A 299 0.74 22.82 2.38
C GLU A 299 0.56 21.91 3.61
N LEU A 300 -0.12 20.78 3.45
CA LEU A 300 -0.25 19.76 4.49
C LEU A 300 1.13 19.25 4.95
N HIS A 301 2.01 18.92 3.99
CA HIS A 301 3.35 18.42 4.27
C HIS A 301 4.22 19.53 4.90
N LYS A 302 4.11 20.77 4.41
CA LYS A 302 4.78 21.93 5.02
C LYS A 302 4.34 22.12 6.46
N GLY A 303 3.05 22.08 6.74
CA GLY A 303 2.51 22.24 8.09
C GLY A 303 3.01 21.15 9.03
N ILE A 304 2.90 19.88 8.65
CA ILE A 304 3.36 18.75 9.48
C ILE A 304 4.87 18.82 9.71
N LEU A 305 5.65 18.93 8.63
CA LEU A 305 7.10 18.72 8.67
C LEU A 305 7.90 19.96 9.09
N ASN A 306 7.30 21.16 9.12
CA ASN A 306 7.92 22.33 9.76
C ASN A 306 7.53 22.48 11.24
N THR A 307 6.55 21.72 11.73
CA THR A 307 6.14 21.83 13.13
C THR A 307 7.16 21.12 14.02
N GLU A 308 7.56 21.78 15.09
CA GLU A 308 8.41 21.23 16.13
C GLU A 308 7.59 20.27 17.00
N LEU A 309 7.91 18.97 16.93
CA LEU A 309 7.09 17.86 17.45
C LEU A 309 7.95 16.81 18.17
N ALA A 310 9.10 17.20 18.69
CA ALA A 310 9.87 16.27 19.50
C ALA A 310 9.21 16.05 20.88
N ALA A 311 9.19 14.77 21.27
CA ALA A 311 8.40 14.29 22.39
C ALA A 311 9.07 13.10 23.05
N GLU A 312 8.97 13.04 24.37
CA GLU A 312 9.38 11.89 25.16
C GLU A 312 8.27 10.84 25.12
N SER A 313 8.68 9.59 24.90
CA SER A 313 7.78 8.44 24.82
C SER A 313 8.34 7.34 25.71
N THR A 314 7.59 6.96 26.74
CA THR A 314 7.99 5.91 27.69
C THR A 314 7.07 4.69 27.62
N PHE A 315 5.94 4.78 26.92
CA PHE A 315 4.89 3.77 26.94
C PHE A 315 5.35 2.42 26.41
N LEU A 316 6.06 2.38 25.27
CA LEU A 316 6.50 1.12 24.66
C LEU A 316 7.66 0.45 25.42
N GLY A 317 8.61 1.24 25.93
CA GLY A 317 9.83 0.73 26.55
C GLY A 317 10.69 -0.08 25.58
N GLU A 318 11.52 -0.98 26.09
CA GLU A 318 12.30 -1.93 25.27
C GLU A 318 11.51 -3.23 25.07
N SER A 319 11.39 -3.69 23.84
CA SER A 319 10.76 -4.96 23.49
C SER A 319 11.27 -5.48 22.15
N GLU A 320 11.48 -6.80 22.05
CA GLU A 320 11.90 -7.46 20.80
C GLU A 320 10.85 -7.34 19.67
N ASP A 321 9.60 -7.02 20.02
CA ASP A 321 8.52 -6.83 19.07
C ASP A 321 8.54 -5.45 18.39
N ILE A 322 9.34 -4.51 18.93
CA ILE A 322 9.46 -3.16 18.40
C ILE A 322 10.23 -3.21 17.08
N VAL A 323 9.55 -2.79 16.02
CA VAL A 323 10.13 -2.64 14.70
C VAL A 323 10.96 -1.35 14.68
N CYS A 324 12.18 -1.44 14.14
CA CYS A 324 13.10 -0.30 14.01
C CYS A 324 13.48 0.31 15.37
N GLN A 325 13.79 -0.53 16.36
CA GLN A 325 14.17 -0.09 17.71
C GLN A 325 15.35 0.91 17.74
N ALA A 326 16.27 0.84 16.78
CA ALA A 326 17.38 1.81 16.64
C ALA A 326 16.95 3.19 16.11
N GLY A 327 15.67 3.35 15.76
CA GLY A 327 15.07 4.57 15.23
C GLY A 327 15.09 4.64 13.70
N ILE A 328 14.36 5.63 13.17
CA ILE A 328 14.14 5.83 11.73
C ILE A 328 15.43 6.05 10.93
N ILE A 329 16.43 6.74 11.50
CA ILE A 329 17.70 7.06 10.81
C ILE A 329 18.51 5.79 10.55
N GLU A 330 18.80 5.03 11.61
CA GLU A 330 19.59 3.79 11.52
C GLU A 330 18.83 2.71 10.74
N SER A 331 17.50 2.78 10.74
CA SER A 331 16.63 1.84 10.03
C SER A 331 16.28 2.29 8.60
N ALA A 332 16.87 3.37 8.07
CA ALA A 332 16.46 3.96 6.79
C ALA A 332 16.50 2.95 5.62
N ALA A 333 17.53 2.10 5.55
CA ALA A 333 17.64 1.07 4.51
C ALA A 333 16.50 0.05 4.57
N LYS A 334 16.16 -0.43 5.78
CA LYS A 334 15.04 -1.34 6.01
C LYS A 334 13.71 -0.72 5.60
N VAL A 335 13.48 0.53 5.98
CA VAL A 335 12.25 1.27 5.65
C VAL A 335 12.10 1.43 4.13
N VAL A 336 13.19 1.74 3.43
CA VAL A 336 13.19 1.79 1.96
C VAL A 336 12.91 0.41 1.35
N ASP A 337 13.42 -0.68 1.92
CA ASP A 337 13.10 -2.04 1.47
C ASP A 337 11.62 -2.40 1.69
N GLU A 338 11.01 -1.94 2.78
CA GLU A 338 9.57 -2.08 3.01
C GLU A 338 8.75 -1.29 1.98
N PHE A 339 9.18 -0.06 1.66
CA PHE A 339 8.59 0.75 0.59
C PHE A 339 8.68 0.02 -0.77
N ARG A 340 9.84 -0.55 -1.12
CA ARG A 340 10.01 -1.33 -2.35
C ARG A 340 9.10 -2.55 -2.38
N SER A 341 9.01 -3.27 -1.26
CA SER A 341 8.16 -4.46 -1.14
C SER A 341 6.68 -4.11 -1.28
N LYS A 342 6.23 -3.00 -0.69
CA LYS A 342 4.83 -2.53 -0.76
C LYS A 342 4.40 -2.26 -2.20
N TYR A 343 5.27 -1.65 -2.99
CA TYR A 343 4.97 -1.24 -4.37
C TYR A 343 5.49 -2.22 -5.44
N GLY A 344 6.05 -3.37 -5.04
CA GLY A 344 6.59 -4.37 -5.97
C GLY A 344 7.77 -3.85 -6.80
N LEU A 345 8.60 -2.95 -6.23
CA LEU A 345 9.72 -2.29 -6.90
C LEU A 345 10.98 -3.17 -6.90
N THR A 346 10.84 -4.37 -7.45
CA THR A 346 11.97 -5.29 -7.62
C THR A 346 12.74 -4.93 -8.90
N PRO A 347 14.05 -4.63 -8.82
CA PRO A 347 14.83 -4.26 -9.99
C PRO A 347 14.92 -5.43 -10.98
N LEU A 348 14.59 -5.18 -12.25
CA LEU A 348 14.66 -6.18 -13.31
C LEU A 348 16.05 -6.15 -13.95
N LYS A 349 16.87 -7.16 -13.68
CA LYS A 349 18.26 -7.26 -14.16
C LYS A 349 18.32 -8.31 -15.26
N VAL A 350 18.41 -7.87 -16.51
CA VAL A 350 18.37 -8.72 -17.70
C VAL A 350 19.75 -8.79 -18.33
N LEU A 351 20.27 -10.01 -18.45
CA LEU A 351 21.44 -10.30 -19.27
C LEU A 351 20.98 -10.84 -20.62
N VAL A 352 21.49 -10.26 -21.71
CA VAL A 352 21.26 -10.80 -23.07
C VAL A 352 22.58 -11.29 -23.65
N ILE A 353 22.63 -12.59 -23.93
CA ILE A 353 23.81 -13.26 -24.49
C ILE A 353 23.44 -14.04 -25.75
N GLY A 354 24.44 -14.31 -26.58
CA GLY A 354 24.29 -15.12 -27.78
C GLY A 354 25.58 -15.18 -28.58
N PRO A 355 25.64 -16.02 -29.62
CA PRO A 355 26.81 -16.07 -30.49
C PRO A 355 27.02 -14.73 -31.19
N PRO A 356 28.27 -14.39 -31.57
CA PRO A 356 28.56 -13.20 -32.35
C PRO A 356 27.65 -13.11 -33.59
N GLY A 357 27.12 -11.92 -33.85
CA GLY A 357 26.24 -11.65 -35.00
C GLY A 357 24.78 -12.11 -34.84
N SER A 358 24.37 -12.62 -33.67
CA SER A 358 22.97 -13.03 -33.39
C SER A 358 22.00 -11.86 -33.14
N GLY A 359 22.50 -10.64 -33.06
CA GLY A 359 21.71 -9.45 -32.80
C GLY A 359 21.32 -9.25 -31.32
N TYR A 360 22.12 -9.81 -30.39
CA TYR A 360 21.86 -9.65 -28.96
C TYR A 360 21.91 -8.19 -28.47
N PRO A 361 22.77 -7.27 -28.98
CA PRO A 361 22.71 -5.87 -28.59
C PRO A 361 21.38 -5.22 -28.99
N GLU A 362 20.87 -5.51 -30.19
CA GLU A 362 19.61 -4.98 -30.69
C GLU A 362 18.40 -5.51 -29.91
N VAL A 363 18.41 -6.78 -29.51
CA VAL A 363 17.38 -7.35 -28.63
C VAL A 363 17.44 -6.71 -27.25
N CYS A 364 18.65 -6.56 -26.69
CA CYS A 364 18.86 -5.90 -25.40
C CYS A 364 18.39 -4.44 -25.41
N HIS A 365 18.62 -3.71 -26.51
CA HIS A 365 18.12 -2.35 -26.69
C HIS A 365 16.58 -2.30 -26.70
N LYS A 366 15.92 -3.23 -27.40
CA LYS A 366 14.44 -3.31 -27.40
C LYS A 366 13.87 -3.67 -26.03
N ILE A 367 14.56 -4.51 -25.27
CA ILE A 367 14.21 -4.81 -23.87
C ILE A 367 14.33 -3.53 -23.03
N SER A 368 15.46 -2.83 -23.16
CA SER A 368 15.70 -1.54 -22.50
C SER A 368 14.59 -0.53 -22.80
N GLU A 369 14.18 -0.36 -24.07
CA GLU A 369 13.13 0.59 -24.45
C GLU A 369 11.75 0.21 -23.87
N ARG A 370 11.32 -1.04 -24.06
CA ARG A 370 9.99 -1.48 -23.64
C ARG A 370 9.87 -1.57 -22.12
N MET A 371 10.89 -2.12 -21.48
CA MET A 371 10.95 -2.30 -20.04
C MET A 371 11.56 -1.08 -19.34
N LYS A 372 11.81 0.05 -20.04
CA LYS A 372 12.44 1.29 -19.55
C LYS A 372 13.64 1.06 -18.61
N LEU A 373 14.46 0.07 -18.92
CA LEU A 373 15.67 -0.24 -18.16
C LEU A 373 16.85 0.55 -18.72
N PRO A 374 17.82 0.95 -17.89
CA PRO A 374 19.12 1.38 -18.37
C PRO A 374 19.78 0.31 -19.25
N PHE A 375 20.12 0.68 -20.48
CA PHE A 375 20.95 -0.14 -21.36
C PHE A 375 22.43 -0.03 -20.96
N ILE A 376 23.09 -1.18 -20.80
CA ILE A 376 24.51 -1.29 -20.49
C ILE A 376 25.17 -2.07 -21.63
N ASP A 377 26.00 -1.40 -22.42
CA ASP A 377 26.98 -2.06 -23.27
C ASP A 377 28.38 -1.84 -22.68
N PRO A 378 28.99 -2.86 -22.07
CA PRO A 378 30.25 -2.70 -21.36
C PRO A 378 31.38 -2.19 -22.27
N LEU A 379 31.40 -2.56 -23.56
CA LEU A 379 32.43 -2.11 -24.49
C LEU A 379 32.27 -0.63 -24.86
N GLU A 380 31.03 -0.18 -25.06
CA GLU A 380 30.76 1.25 -25.30
C GLU A 380 31.11 2.10 -24.08
N LEU A 381 30.83 1.59 -22.88
CA LEU A 381 31.12 2.31 -21.64
C LEU A 381 32.62 2.51 -21.42
N VAL A 382 33.49 1.57 -21.79
CA VAL A 382 34.95 1.77 -21.73
C VAL A 382 35.38 2.93 -22.63
N GLY A 383 34.80 3.03 -23.83
CA GLY A 383 35.04 4.14 -24.76
C GLY A 383 34.56 5.50 -24.24
N ALA A 384 33.53 5.51 -23.39
CA ALA A 384 33.07 6.71 -22.69
C ALA A 384 33.95 7.07 -21.48
N ALA A 385 34.29 6.08 -20.65
CA ALA A 385 35.11 6.26 -19.45
C ALA A 385 36.52 6.78 -19.78
N THR A 386 37.12 6.30 -20.87
CA THR A 386 38.44 6.79 -21.34
C THR A 386 38.44 8.27 -21.72
N LYS A 387 37.29 8.82 -22.11
CA LYS A 387 37.12 10.24 -22.46
C LYS A 387 36.67 11.09 -21.26
N GLU A 388 36.27 10.46 -20.16
CA GLU A 388 35.85 11.13 -18.93
C GLU A 388 37.05 11.86 -18.29
N GLN A 389 36.78 13.06 -17.78
CA GLN A 389 37.73 13.81 -16.97
C GLN A 389 37.46 13.53 -15.50
N GLY A 390 38.51 13.23 -14.73
CA GLY A 390 38.41 12.90 -13.30
C GLY A 390 39.09 11.58 -12.95
N GLU A 391 39.12 11.29 -11.66
CA GLU A 391 39.90 10.18 -11.07
C GLU A 391 39.61 8.83 -11.72
N PHE A 392 38.33 8.51 -11.95
CA PHE A 392 37.97 7.25 -12.59
C PHE A 392 38.43 7.16 -14.05
N GLY A 393 38.35 8.24 -14.81
CA GLY A 393 38.83 8.28 -16.19
C GLY A 393 40.35 8.12 -16.27
N ASP A 394 41.08 8.74 -15.33
CA ASP A 394 42.53 8.59 -15.18
C ASP A 394 42.91 7.15 -14.83
N GLU A 395 42.17 6.53 -13.91
CA GLU A 395 42.37 5.13 -13.51
C GLU A 395 42.19 4.17 -14.70
N ILE A 396 41.10 4.30 -15.46
CA ILE A 396 40.85 3.45 -16.64
C ILE A 396 41.94 3.66 -17.71
N ARG A 397 42.41 4.90 -17.92
CA ARG A 397 43.54 5.17 -18.83
C ARG A 397 44.83 4.51 -18.33
N GLY A 398 45.12 4.60 -17.04
CA GLY A 398 46.27 3.92 -16.43
C GLY A 398 46.23 2.40 -16.62
N MET A 399 45.08 1.77 -16.35
CA MET A 399 44.89 0.34 -16.58
C MET A 399 45.07 -0.04 -18.06
N MET A 400 44.64 0.82 -18.99
CA MET A 400 44.87 0.59 -20.43
C MET A 400 46.35 0.74 -20.81
N GLU A 401 47.06 1.72 -20.26
CA GLU A 401 48.50 1.91 -20.51
C GLU A 401 49.32 0.72 -20.03
N GLU A 402 48.99 0.16 -18.86
CA GLU A 402 49.61 -1.06 -18.32
C GLU A 402 49.36 -2.29 -19.21
N ASN A 403 48.22 -2.35 -19.89
CA ASN A 403 47.82 -3.44 -20.78
C ASN A 403 48.16 -3.17 -22.26
N GLU A 404 49.19 -2.37 -22.55
CA GLU A 404 49.65 -2.05 -23.91
C GLU A 404 48.55 -1.42 -24.81
N GLY A 405 47.58 -0.72 -24.20
CA GLY A 405 46.44 -0.12 -24.87
C GLY A 405 45.29 -1.08 -25.19
N ALA A 406 45.37 -2.34 -24.74
CA ALA A 406 44.29 -3.32 -24.92
C ALA A 406 43.19 -3.16 -23.86
N ILE A 407 41.94 -3.32 -24.29
CA ILE A 407 40.79 -3.44 -23.39
C ILE A 407 40.73 -4.90 -22.92
N ASN A 408 41.06 -5.15 -21.66
CA ASN A 408 40.97 -6.47 -21.02
C ASN A 408 39.64 -6.63 -20.26
N ASP A 409 39.35 -7.85 -19.80
CA ASP A 409 38.09 -8.18 -19.12
C ASP A 409 37.95 -7.44 -17.77
N GLU A 410 39.06 -7.17 -17.07
CA GLU A 410 39.09 -6.41 -15.80
C GLU A 410 38.59 -4.96 -15.95
N ILE A 411 39.06 -4.25 -16.99
CA ILE A 411 38.60 -2.89 -17.31
C ILE A 411 37.10 -2.90 -17.60
N ILE A 412 36.63 -3.91 -18.34
CA ILE A 412 35.21 -4.02 -18.72
C ILE A 412 34.34 -4.27 -17.48
N CYS A 413 34.73 -5.21 -16.60
CA CYS A 413 34.05 -5.47 -15.34
C CYS A 413 33.96 -4.19 -14.49
N LYS A 414 35.07 -3.48 -14.31
CA LYS A 414 35.12 -2.28 -13.48
C LYS A 414 34.18 -1.17 -13.96
N VAL A 415 34.15 -0.95 -15.27
CA VAL A 415 33.24 0.04 -15.86
C VAL A 415 31.78 -0.41 -15.79
N ALA A 416 31.51 -1.70 -16.02
CA ALA A 416 30.16 -2.27 -15.88
C ALA A 416 29.64 -2.18 -14.44
N HIS A 417 30.47 -2.51 -13.44
CA HIS A 417 30.11 -2.43 -12.02
C HIS A 417 29.80 -0.99 -11.60
N ARG A 418 30.64 -0.01 -11.99
CA ARG A 418 30.34 1.41 -11.75
C ARG A 418 28.98 1.80 -12.35
N ARG A 419 28.67 1.31 -13.56
CA ARG A 419 27.38 1.61 -14.21
C ARG A 419 26.20 0.93 -13.52
N MET A 420 26.33 -0.34 -13.13
CA MET A 420 25.31 -1.08 -12.40
C MET A 420 25.06 -0.50 -11.00
N ALA A 421 26.09 0.06 -10.36
CA ALA A 421 26.01 0.74 -9.08
C ALA A 421 25.32 2.13 -9.15
N ALA A 422 25.08 2.65 -10.35
CA ALA A 422 24.35 3.90 -10.52
C ALA A 422 22.88 3.78 -10.08
N ARG A 423 22.31 4.88 -9.58
CA ARG A 423 20.96 4.95 -8.99
C ARG A 423 19.87 4.33 -9.86
N ASP A 424 19.82 4.70 -11.14
CA ASP A 424 18.83 4.18 -12.08
C ASP A 424 18.94 2.64 -12.23
N CYS A 425 20.17 2.13 -12.24
CA CYS A 425 20.43 0.69 -12.27
C CYS A 425 20.07 -0.03 -10.96
N ARG A 426 20.33 0.59 -9.80
CA ARG A 426 19.95 0.03 -8.49
C ARG A 426 18.43 -0.05 -8.32
N ASN A 427 17.73 0.99 -8.78
CA ASN A 427 16.30 1.15 -8.58
C ASN A 427 15.49 0.33 -9.58
N TYR A 428 15.80 0.43 -10.86
CA TYR A 428 15.00 -0.20 -11.92
C TYR A 428 15.57 -1.54 -12.39
N GLY A 429 16.84 -1.82 -12.08
CA GLY A 429 17.61 -2.87 -12.71
C GLY A 429 18.27 -2.37 -13.99
N TRP A 430 18.63 -3.27 -14.89
CA TRP A 430 19.42 -2.93 -16.07
C TRP A 430 19.27 -4.02 -17.13
N ALA A 431 19.53 -3.66 -18.38
CA ALA A 431 19.67 -4.60 -19.48
C ALA A 431 21.10 -4.53 -20.01
N ILE A 432 21.89 -5.59 -19.83
CA ILE A 432 23.30 -5.66 -20.24
C ILE A 432 23.52 -6.57 -21.45
N SER A 433 24.29 -6.10 -22.43
CA SER A 433 24.65 -6.85 -23.63
C SER A 433 26.01 -7.57 -23.49
N GLY A 434 26.03 -8.88 -23.78
CA GLY A 434 27.14 -9.57 -24.46
C GLY A 434 28.51 -9.75 -23.81
N PHE A 435 28.78 -9.31 -22.58
CA PHE A 435 30.10 -9.50 -21.96
C PHE A 435 30.25 -10.86 -21.25
N ALA A 436 29.19 -11.37 -20.63
CA ALA A 436 29.18 -12.64 -19.92
C ALA A 436 28.90 -13.83 -20.86
N ASP A 437 29.66 -13.97 -21.95
CA ASP A 437 29.44 -14.95 -23.01
C ASP A 437 30.13 -16.31 -22.80
N THR A 438 30.83 -16.46 -21.66
CA THR A 438 31.53 -17.67 -21.22
C THR A 438 31.42 -17.83 -19.70
N PHE A 439 31.59 -19.04 -19.17
CA PHE A 439 31.54 -19.31 -17.72
C PHE A 439 32.50 -18.42 -16.92
N ALA A 440 33.76 -18.30 -17.37
CA ALA A 440 34.78 -17.50 -16.68
C ALA A 440 34.39 -16.01 -16.61
N LYS A 441 33.96 -15.42 -17.73
CA LYS A 441 33.56 -14.01 -17.75
C LYS A 441 32.28 -13.73 -16.96
N ALA A 442 31.35 -14.69 -16.95
CA ALA A 442 30.16 -14.60 -16.10
C ALA A 442 30.54 -14.56 -14.62
N GLY A 443 31.52 -15.37 -14.21
CA GLY A 443 32.11 -15.29 -12.88
C GLY A 443 32.78 -13.95 -12.60
N GLU A 444 33.63 -13.45 -13.51
CA GLU A 444 34.34 -12.18 -13.30
C GLU A 444 33.41 -10.98 -13.11
N ILE A 445 32.28 -10.92 -13.82
CA ILE A 445 31.34 -9.81 -13.68
C ILE A 445 30.30 -10.02 -12.57
N PHE A 446 29.91 -11.26 -12.24
CA PHE A 446 28.79 -11.51 -11.32
C PHE A 446 29.17 -12.14 -9.96
N ASP A 447 30.38 -12.70 -9.80
CA ASP A 447 30.84 -13.27 -8.51
C ASP A 447 31.55 -12.24 -7.60
N HIS A 448 31.73 -11.00 -8.05
CA HIS A 448 32.24 -9.91 -7.21
C HIS A 448 31.09 -9.28 -6.40
N GLY A 449 31.15 -9.43 -5.07
CA GLY A 449 30.07 -9.03 -4.16
C GLY A 449 30.50 -8.77 -2.71
N GLU A 450 31.69 -8.21 -2.47
CA GLU A 450 31.98 -7.58 -1.17
C GLU A 450 31.60 -6.10 -1.25
N GLU A 451 30.41 -5.76 -0.77
CA GLU A 451 29.99 -4.36 -0.59
C GLU A 451 30.29 -3.89 0.85
N GLU A 452 30.70 -2.62 0.98
CA GLU A 452 30.85 -1.96 2.29
C GLU A 452 29.50 -1.58 2.94
N GLU A 453 28.40 -1.56 2.18
CA GLU A 453 27.05 -1.25 2.69
C GLU A 453 26.06 -2.38 2.38
N ALA A 454 25.46 -2.94 3.43
CA ALA A 454 24.57 -4.09 3.38
C ALA A 454 23.17 -3.72 2.84
N SER A 455 23.01 -3.59 1.52
CA SER A 455 21.67 -3.69 0.91
C SER A 455 21.43 -5.13 0.46
N PRO A 456 20.50 -5.89 1.07
CA PRO A 456 20.21 -7.28 0.69
C PRO A 456 19.65 -7.44 -0.74
N HIS A 457 19.40 -6.34 -1.45
CA HIS A 457 18.79 -6.32 -2.78
C HIS A 457 19.75 -5.91 -3.91
N PHE A 458 20.98 -5.49 -3.58
CA PHE A 458 21.93 -4.99 -4.57
C PHE A 458 23.06 -5.99 -4.85
N GLU A 459 22.69 -7.18 -5.30
CA GLU A 459 23.64 -8.10 -5.95
C GLU A 459 23.79 -7.73 -7.43
N HIS A 460 25.01 -7.76 -7.97
CA HIS A 460 25.24 -7.56 -9.42
C HIS A 460 24.72 -8.73 -10.28
N ILE A 461 24.18 -9.78 -9.67
CA ILE A 461 23.67 -10.98 -10.34
C ILE A 461 22.37 -10.67 -11.13
N PRO A 462 22.25 -11.13 -12.39
CA PRO A 462 21.03 -10.95 -13.18
C PRO A 462 19.87 -11.76 -12.61
N THR A 463 18.65 -11.23 -12.73
CA THR A 463 17.42 -11.97 -12.38
C THR A 463 16.92 -12.82 -13.55
N HIS A 464 17.19 -12.37 -14.78
CA HIS A 464 16.77 -13.04 -16.01
C HIS A 464 17.91 -13.09 -17.03
N VAL A 465 18.05 -14.22 -17.71
CA VAL A 465 19.03 -14.43 -18.78
C VAL A 465 18.31 -14.78 -20.08
N VAL A 466 18.52 -13.98 -21.12
CA VAL A 466 18.00 -14.20 -22.47
C VAL A 466 19.14 -14.69 -23.35
N VAL A 467 18.98 -15.90 -23.89
CA VAL A 467 20.00 -16.54 -24.73
C VAL A 467 19.51 -16.65 -26.16
N LEU A 468 20.16 -15.92 -27.07
CA LEU A 468 19.90 -16.03 -28.49
C LEU A 468 20.67 -17.21 -29.09
N THR A 469 19.99 -17.99 -29.93
CA THR A 469 20.59 -19.14 -30.63
C THR A 469 20.41 -19.01 -32.14
N ALA A 470 21.43 -19.38 -32.90
CA ALA A 470 21.36 -19.41 -34.36
C ALA A 470 22.37 -20.38 -34.93
N ASP A 471 22.07 -20.93 -36.10
CA ASP A 471 23.00 -21.71 -36.90
C ASP A 471 24.09 -20.81 -37.50
N ASP A 472 25.32 -21.33 -37.56
CA ASP A 472 26.47 -20.61 -38.10
C ASP A 472 26.22 -20.10 -39.53
N LYS A 473 25.51 -20.87 -40.36
CA LYS A 473 25.15 -20.45 -41.73
C LYS A 473 24.25 -19.21 -41.76
N VAL A 474 23.35 -19.09 -40.79
CA VAL A 474 22.43 -17.94 -40.68
C VAL A 474 23.21 -16.72 -40.21
N LEU A 475 24.07 -16.90 -39.20
CA LEU A 475 24.91 -15.84 -38.66
C LEU A 475 25.91 -15.31 -39.70
N GLU A 476 26.59 -16.19 -40.44
CA GLU A 476 27.50 -15.79 -41.53
C GLU A 476 26.78 -15.01 -42.63
N LYS A 477 25.56 -15.43 -42.99
CA LYS A 477 24.76 -14.76 -44.02
C LYS A 477 24.27 -13.39 -43.54
N HIS A 478 23.92 -13.25 -42.27
CA HIS A 478 23.54 -11.99 -41.66
C HIS A 478 24.74 -11.03 -41.55
N GLN A 479 25.89 -11.53 -41.09
CA GLN A 479 27.11 -10.74 -40.97
C GLN A 479 27.61 -10.21 -42.32
N ALA A 480 27.56 -11.05 -43.37
CA ALA A 480 27.98 -10.65 -44.71
C ALA A 480 27.14 -9.51 -45.32
N VAL A 481 25.95 -9.21 -44.76
CA VAL A 481 25.12 -8.07 -45.16
C VAL A 481 25.50 -6.80 -44.38
N ASN A 482 26.00 -6.95 -43.16
CA ASN A 482 26.19 -5.84 -42.20
C ASN A 482 27.65 -5.42 -42.01
N SER A 483 28.63 -6.23 -42.43
CA SER A 483 30.05 -5.95 -42.24
C SER A 483 30.93 -6.63 -43.30
N ASP A 484 32.01 -5.95 -43.68
CA ASP A 484 33.01 -6.46 -44.64
C ASP A 484 34.07 -7.38 -43.97
N ASP A 485 34.12 -7.46 -42.63
CA ASP A 485 35.14 -8.22 -41.90
C ASP A 485 34.68 -9.64 -41.54
N SER A 486 34.74 -10.54 -42.53
CA SER A 486 34.33 -11.94 -42.37
C SER A 486 35.32 -12.79 -41.56
N GLU A 487 36.61 -12.46 -41.57
CA GLU A 487 37.64 -13.29 -40.92
C GLU A 487 37.64 -13.11 -39.40
N SER A 488 37.54 -11.88 -38.90
CA SER A 488 37.47 -11.62 -37.46
C SER A 488 36.19 -12.23 -36.86
N PHE A 489 35.07 -12.12 -37.58
CA PHE A 489 33.79 -12.72 -37.21
C PHE A 489 33.89 -14.24 -37.06
N LYS A 490 34.43 -14.95 -38.06
CA LYS A 490 34.59 -16.40 -38.01
C LYS A 490 35.52 -16.85 -36.88
N LYS A 491 36.56 -16.06 -36.59
CA LYS A 491 37.47 -16.31 -35.46
C LYS A 491 36.73 -16.15 -34.12
N ALA A 492 35.94 -15.09 -33.96
CA ALA A 492 35.14 -14.86 -32.76
C ALA A 492 34.07 -15.94 -32.56
N LEU A 493 33.35 -16.32 -33.62
CA LEU A 493 32.34 -17.38 -33.57
C LEU A 493 32.94 -18.73 -33.17
N ARG A 494 34.09 -19.12 -33.73
CA ARG A 494 34.81 -20.35 -33.33
C ARG A 494 35.25 -20.31 -31.87
N LYS A 495 35.73 -19.16 -31.39
CA LYS A 495 36.14 -18.98 -29.98
C LYS A 495 34.92 -19.18 -29.06
N TYR A 496 33.79 -18.56 -29.39
CA TYR A 496 32.53 -18.69 -28.65
C TYR A 496 32.03 -20.13 -28.60
N ARG A 497 31.96 -20.83 -29.75
CA ARG A 497 31.53 -22.23 -29.81
C ARG A 497 32.41 -23.14 -28.96
N LYS A 498 33.74 -23.02 -29.10
CA LYS A 498 34.70 -23.83 -28.32
C LYS A 498 34.58 -23.59 -26.82
N ALA A 499 34.37 -22.33 -26.40
CA ALA A 499 34.25 -21.99 -24.98
C ALA A 499 32.94 -22.54 -24.36
N ASN A 500 31.88 -22.67 -25.16
CA ASN A 500 30.56 -23.15 -24.71
C ASN A 500 30.25 -24.60 -25.15
N GLU A 501 31.25 -25.35 -25.62
CA GLU A 501 31.16 -26.81 -25.87
C GLU A 501 31.66 -27.64 -24.67
N ALA A 502 32.26 -26.99 -23.67
CA ALA A 502 32.83 -27.61 -22.48
C ALA A 502 31.76 -28.05 -21.47
N GLU A 503 32.13 -28.87 -20.49
CA GLU A 503 31.25 -29.21 -19.35
C GLU A 503 30.90 -27.99 -18.49
N GLU A 504 31.74 -26.95 -18.50
CA GLU A 504 31.54 -25.66 -17.83
C GLU A 504 31.20 -24.57 -18.87
N ASP A 505 30.00 -24.62 -19.42
CA ASP A 505 29.50 -23.59 -20.33
C ASP A 505 28.81 -22.43 -19.58
N VAL A 506 28.52 -21.35 -20.30
CA VAL A 506 27.84 -20.17 -19.73
C VAL A 506 26.46 -20.50 -19.15
N PHE A 507 25.77 -21.54 -19.63
CA PHE A 507 24.44 -21.91 -19.16
C PHE A 507 24.52 -22.55 -17.77
N LYS A 508 25.49 -23.44 -17.57
CA LYS A 508 25.78 -24.05 -16.27
C LYS A 508 26.00 -23.01 -15.18
N PHE A 509 26.68 -21.91 -15.47
CA PHE A 509 26.91 -20.82 -14.51
C PHE A 509 25.60 -20.29 -13.91
N PHE A 510 24.59 -20.08 -14.76
CA PHE A 510 23.28 -19.55 -14.37
C PHE A 510 22.35 -20.62 -13.79
N ASP A 511 22.39 -21.84 -14.33
CA ASP A 511 21.63 -22.99 -13.84
C ASP A 511 22.05 -23.40 -12.42
N ASP A 512 23.36 -23.45 -12.14
CA ASP A 512 23.91 -23.78 -10.81
C ASP A 512 23.47 -22.74 -9.75
N ARG A 513 23.10 -21.52 -10.17
CA ARG A 513 22.60 -20.41 -9.33
C ARG A 513 21.07 -20.27 -9.35
N SER A 514 20.35 -21.17 -10.01
CA SER A 514 18.89 -21.12 -10.15
C SER A 514 18.37 -19.79 -10.75
N ILE A 515 19.14 -19.18 -11.64
CA ILE A 515 18.75 -17.93 -12.32
C ILE A 515 17.83 -18.27 -13.49
N SER A 516 16.74 -17.51 -13.62
CA SER A 516 15.73 -17.73 -14.66
C SER A 516 16.33 -17.47 -16.05
N SER A 517 16.25 -18.44 -16.97
CA SER A 517 16.79 -18.30 -18.33
C SER A 517 15.78 -18.71 -19.41
N ILE A 518 15.85 -18.07 -20.58
CA ILE A 518 15.09 -18.43 -21.78
C ILE A 518 16.02 -18.53 -22.98
N ILE A 519 15.82 -19.57 -23.79
CA ILE A 519 16.55 -19.80 -25.04
C ILE A 519 15.63 -19.49 -26.21
N VAL A 520 16.02 -18.54 -27.06
CA VAL A 520 15.19 -18.05 -28.17
C VAL A 520 15.98 -18.07 -29.49
N PRO A 521 15.41 -18.56 -30.59
CA PRO A 521 16.06 -18.48 -31.89
C PRO A 521 16.21 -17.02 -32.36
N ALA A 522 17.42 -16.63 -32.75
CA ALA A 522 17.70 -15.31 -33.31
C ALA A 522 16.96 -15.13 -34.65
N PHE A 523 16.59 -13.89 -34.95
CA PHE A 523 15.87 -13.49 -36.18
C PHE A 523 14.48 -14.11 -36.37
N HIS A 524 13.96 -14.86 -35.40
CA HIS A 524 12.60 -15.37 -35.47
C HIS A 524 11.58 -14.23 -35.25
N PRO A 525 10.48 -14.14 -36.03
CA PRO A 525 9.54 -13.01 -35.95
C PRO A 525 8.92 -12.77 -34.57
N ASN A 526 8.72 -13.84 -33.79
CA ASN A 526 8.07 -13.80 -32.49
C ASN A 526 9.05 -13.83 -31.30
N ASN A 527 10.36 -13.72 -31.55
CA ASN A 527 11.36 -13.84 -30.48
C ASN A 527 11.13 -12.83 -29.34
N LEU A 528 10.79 -11.60 -29.68
CA LEU A 528 10.53 -10.54 -28.69
C LEU A 528 9.28 -10.80 -27.86
N ASP A 529 8.21 -11.33 -28.46
CA ASP A 529 6.96 -11.62 -27.73
C ASP A 529 7.18 -12.72 -26.67
N GLU A 530 7.97 -13.74 -27.01
CA GLU A 530 8.38 -14.79 -26.06
C GLU A 530 9.26 -14.24 -24.93
N ILE A 531 10.21 -13.36 -25.28
CA ILE A 531 11.06 -12.67 -24.28
C ILE A 531 10.21 -11.82 -23.34
N PHE A 532 9.29 -11.01 -23.85
CA PHE A 532 8.47 -10.14 -22.99
C PHE A 532 7.48 -10.95 -22.15
N LYS A 533 6.94 -12.05 -22.67
CA LYS A 533 6.13 -12.97 -21.86
C LYS A 533 6.94 -13.60 -20.71
N PHE A 534 8.22 -13.88 -20.95
CA PHE A 534 9.13 -14.42 -19.94
C PHE A 534 9.54 -13.38 -18.89
N LEU A 535 9.86 -12.15 -19.31
CA LEU A 535 10.24 -11.06 -18.39
C LEU A 535 9.05 -10.52 -17.58
N GLY A 536 7.82 -10.72 -18.04
CA GLY A 536 6.60 -10.25 -17.39
C GLY A 536 6.32 -8.76 -17.65
N GLU A 537 5.46 -8.19 -16.83
CA GLU A 537 5.16 -6.75 -16.88
C GLU A 537 6.31 -5.94 -16.25
N PRO A 538 6.56 -4.71 -16.73
CA PRO A 538 7.56 -3.84 -16.12
C PRO A 538 7.25 -3.51 -14.65
N HIS A 539 8.23 -3.69 -13.76
CA HIS A 539 8.11 -3.44 -12.32
C HIS A 539 8.35 -1.97 -11.96
N PHE A 540 7.63 -1.05 -12.62
CA PHE A 540 7.67 0.38 -12.28
C PHE A 540 6.57 0.74 -11.30
N PHE A 541 6.75 1.87 -10.61
CA PHE A 541 5.61 2.61 -10.08
C PHE A 541 4.56 2.71 -11.19
N GLY A 542 3.39 2.10 -10.96
CA GLY A 542 2.24 2.26 -11.83
C GLY A 542 1.77 3.72 -11.86
N ARG A 543 0.50 3.97 -12.18
CA ARG A 543 -0.08 5.31 -12.11
C ARG A 543 0.24 5.97 -10.74
N PRO A 544 0.47 7.30 -10.69
CA PRO A 544 0.61 8.07 -9.45
C PRO A 544 -0.37 7.60 -8.36
N GLN A 545 0.13 7.30 -7.16
CA GLN A 545 -0.74 6.88 -6.06
C GLN A 545 -1.63 8.05 -5.67
N GLU A 546 -1.16 9.29 -5.77
CA GLU A 546 -2.00 10.49 -5.68
C GLU A 546 -3.10 10.54 -6.74
N GLU A 547 -2.88 10.00 -7.94
CA GLU A 547 -3.91 9.92 -8.99
C GLU A 547 -4.89 8.79 -8.69
N ILE A 548 -4.40 7.66 -8.15
CA ILE A 548 -5.23 6.54 -7.70
C ILE A 548 -6.05 6.95 -6.47
N ASP A 549 -5.44 7.60 -5.48
CA ASP A 549 -6.03 8.09 -4.25
C ASP A 549 -6.95 9.29 -4.53
N ALA A 550 -6.61 10.17 -5.47
CA ALA A 550 -7.54 11.21 -5.93
C ALA A 550 -8.72 10.61 -6.69
N GLU A 551 -8.50 9.57 -7.51
CA GLU A 551 -9.60 8.83 -8.15
C GLU A 551 -10.47 8.10 -7.12
N ILE A 552 -9.86 7.49 -6.10
CA ILE A 552 -10.57 6.82 -4.99
C ILE A 552 -11.32 7.86 -4.16
N ALA A 553 -10.69 8.95 -3.76
CA ALA A 553 -11.29 10.03 -2.98
C ALA A 553 -12.41 10.72 -3.78
N GLU A 554 -12.23 10.93 -5.08
CA GLU A 554 -13.29 11.48 -5.94
C GLU A 554 -14.43 10.48 -6.10
N ALA A 555 -14.14 9.18 -6.25
CA ALA A 555 -15.16 8.14 -6.29
C ALA A 555 -15.94 8.05 -4.96
N GLU A 556 -15.25 8.18 -3.82
CA GLU A 556 -15.84 8.18 -2.49
C GLU A 556 -16.69 9.45 -2.25
N ARG A 557 -16.23 10.62 -2.72
CA ARG A 557 -17.03 11.85 -2.72
C ARG A 557 -18.30 11.70 -3.54
N ILE A 558 -18.19 11.15 -4.76
CA ILE A 558 -19.34 10.88 -5.63
C ILE A 558 -20.30 9.90 -4.96
N GLU A 559 -19.80 8.84 -4.31
CA GLU A 559 -20.62 7.88 -3.58
C GLU A 559 -21.32 8.53 -2.38
N LYS A 560 -20.63 9.37 -1.61
CA LYS A 560 -21.18 10.11 -0.47
C LYS A 560 -22.27 11.08 -0.92
N GLU A 561 -22.03 11.87 -1.96
CA GLU A 561 -23.04 12.76 -2.55
C GLU A 561 -24.26 11.96 -3.04
N LYS A 562 -24.06 10.80 -3.67
CA LYS A 562 -25.15 9.93 -4.11
C LYS A 562 -25.98 9.40 -2.93
N LYS A 563 -25.32 8.97 -1.84
CA LYS A 563 -26.00 8.53 -0.61
C LYS A 563 -26.78 9.66 0.05
N GLU A 564 -26.25 10.88 0.10
CA GLU A 564 -26.96 12.05 0.62
C GLU A 564 -28.19 12.43 -0.21
N VAL A 565 -28.08 12.37 -1.54
CA VAL A 565 -29.22 12.61 -2.45
C VAL A 565 -30.30 11.54 -2.27
N GLU A 566 -29.91 10.26 -2.18
CA GLU A 566 -30.87 9.18 -1.89
C GLU A 566 -31.54 9.32 -0.51
N ALA A 567 -30.79 9.76 0.51
CA ALA A 567 -31.33 10.00 1.84
C ALA A 567 -32.36 11.14 1.84
N LYS A 568 -32.06 12.26 1.19
CA LYS A 568 -33.00 13.39 1.02
C LYS A 568 -34.24 12.98 0.22
N ALA A 569 -34.06 12.21 -0.86
CA ALA A 569 -35.18 11.70 -1.65
C ALA A 569 -36.09 10.78 -0.82
N LYS A 570 -35.52 9.90 0.02
CA LYS A 570 -36.29 9.08 0.96
C LYS A 570 -37.03 9.91 2.01
N GLU A 571 -36.39 10.95 2.55
CA GLU A 571 -37.02 11.84 3.52
C GLU A 571 -38.19 12.63 2.89
N GLU A 572 -38.00 13.20 1.71
CA GLU A 572 -39.08 13.85 0.94
C GLU A 572 -40.21 12.87 0.60
N GLN A 573 -39.86 11.63 0.25
CA GLN A 573 -40.84 10.58 -0.02
C GLN A 573 -41.64 10.23 1.24
N LEU A 574 -41.00 10.04 2.40
CA LEU A 574 -41.68 9.79 3.68
C LEU A 574 -42.58 10.96 4.07
N VAL A 575 -42.13 12.20 3.91
CA VAL A 575 -42.95 13.41 4.16
C VAL A 575 -44.13 13.48 3.20
N SER A 576 -43.95 13.09 1.93
CA SER A 576 -45.04 13.03 0.96
C SER A 576 -46.06 11.92 1.26
N GLU A 577 -45.58 10.77 1.75
CA GLU A 577 -46.40 9.64 2.18
C GLU A 577 -47.19 9.97 3.45
N GLU A 578 -46.56 10.63 4.44
CA GLU A 578 -47.25 11.17 5.62
C GLU A 578 -48.32 12.19 5.23
N ARG A 579 -48.01 13.10 4.30
CA ARG A 579 -48.98 14.09 3.82
C ARG A 579 -50.14 13.46 3.06
N ASN A 580 -49.89 12.39 2.31
CA ASN A 580 -50.92 11.60 1.64
C ASN A 580 -51.76 10.78 2.63
N TRP A 581 -51.14 10.30 3.72
CA TRP A 581 -51.82 9.63 4.82
C TRP A 581 -52.74 10.58 5.59
N GLU A 582 -52.28 11.80 5.88
CA GLU A 582 -53.06 12.86 6.53
C GLU A 582 -54.21 13.37 5.65
N ASN A 583 -54.03 13.41 4.33
CA ASN A 583 -55.06 13.86 3.38
C ASN A 583 -56.14 12.80 3.05
N GLY A 584 -56.03 11.58 3.58
CA GLY A 584 -57.09 10.57 3.51
C GLY A 584 -57.34 9.91 2.14
N GLU A 585 -56.60 10.27 1.09
CA GLU A 585 -56.71 9.65 -0.25
C GLU A 585 -56.18 8.20 -0.26
N ALA A 586 -55.19 7.87 0.58
CA ALA A 586 -54.57 6.54 0.61
C ALA A 586 -55.50 5.42 1.12
N ILE A 587 -56.49 5.72 1.98
CA ILE A 587 -57.40 4.69 2.52
C ILE A 587 -58.32 4.17 1.41
N HIS A 588 -58.76 5.04 0.50
CA HIS A 588 -59.62 4.66 -0.62
C HIS A 588 -58.87 3.78 -1.61
N ASP A 589 -57.67 4.20 -2.02
CA ASP A 589 -56.89 3.47 -3.03
C ASP A 589 -56.39 2.11 -2.54
N ILE A 590 -56.00 2.00 -1.26
CA ILE A 590 -55.62 0.72 -0.66
C ILE A 590 -56.83 -0.20 -0.52
N ALA A 591 -58.01 0.32 -0.13
CA ALA A 591 -59.23 -0.46 -0.04
C ALA A 591 -59.69 -0.98 -1.42
N VAL A 592 -59.62 -0.13 -2.46
CA VAL A 592 -59.96 -0.51 -3.84
C VAL A 592 -59.01 -1.59 -4.36
N LYS A 593 -57.70 -1.42 -4.22
CA LYS A 593 -56.73 -2.44 -4.64
C LYS A 593 -56.91 -3.78 -3.93
N ARG A 594 -57.15 -3.75 -2.62
CA ARG A 594 -57.36 -4.98 -1.83
C ARG A 594 -58.63 -5.71 -2.26
N MET A 595 -59.68 -4.96 -2.61
CA MET A 595 -60.94 -5.51 -3.12
C MET A 595 -60.76 -6.12 -4.52
N GLU A 596 -59.99 -5.48 -5.40
CA GLU A 596 -59.65 -6.01 -6.73
C GLU A 596 -58.79 -7.28 -6.65
N GLU A 597 -57.85 -7.36 -5.73
CA GLU A 597 -57.03 -8.56 -5.49
C GLU A 597 -57.87 -9.72 -4.96
N GLU A 598 -58.79 -9.47 -4.03
CA GLU A 598 -59.71 -10.47 -3.49
C GLU A 598 -60.68 -10.99 -4.55
N ASP A 599 -61.25 -10.11 -5.38
CA ASP A 599 -62.14 -10.48 -6.48
C ASP A 599 -61.41 -11.32 -7.55
N ASN A 600 -60.19 -10.94 -7.92
CA ASN A 600 -59.37 -11.70 -8.87
C ASN A 600 -59.02 -13.08 -8.33
N LYS A 601 -58.68 -13.18 -7.04
CA LYS A 601 -58.40 -14.47 -6.39
C LYS A 601 -59.64 -15.36 -6.37
N PHE A 602 -60.80 -14.80 -6.01
CA PHE A 602 -62.07 -15.52 -6.00
C PHE A 602 -62.48 -16.02 -7.40
N LEU A 603 -62.29 -15.19 -8.44
CA LEU A 603 -62.54 -15.59 -9.83
C LEU A 603 -61.57 -16.68 -10.30
N GLY A 604 -60.29 -16.59 -9.91
CA GLY A 604 -59.28 -17.61 -10.18
C GLY A 604 -59.64 -18.97 -9.57
N GLU A 605 -60.05 -18.99 -8.30
CA GLU A 605 -60.48 -20.22 -7.61
C GLU A 605 -61.70 -20.87 -8.26
N LYS A 606 -62.69 -20.07 -8.70
CA LYS A 606 -63.85 -20.61 -9.43
C LYS A 606 -63.51 -21.10 -10.83
N SER A 607 -62.64 -20.40 -11.55
CA SER A 607 -62.17 -20.82 -12.88
C SER A 607 -61.42 -22.15 -12.80
N ALA A 608 -60.55 -22.32 -11.80
CA ALA A 608 -59.79 -23.54 -11.58
C ALA A 608 -60.69 -24.76 -11.31
N LEU A 609 -61.78 -24.59 -10.55
CA LEU A 609 -62.77 -25.66 -10.33
C LEU A 609 -63.46 -26.09 -11.63
N LEU A 610 -63.81 -25.13 -12.49
CA LEU A 610 -64.42 -25.41 -13.79
C LEU A 610 -63.44 -26.08 -14.76
N GLN A 611 -62.19 -25.61 -14.81
CA GLN A 611 -61.14 -26.23 -15.61
C GLN A 611 -60.89 -27.66 -15.17
N LYS A 612 -60.80 -27.90 -13.86
CA LYS A 612 -60.60 -29.25 -13.33
C LYS A 612 -61.76 -30.19 -13.70
N TYR A 613 -63.01 -29.72 -13.61
CA TYR A 613 -64.15 -30.52 -14.07
C TYR A 613 -64.10 -30.80 -15.58
N LEU A 614 -63.72 -29.82 -16.40
CA LEU A 614 -63.57 -30.03 -17.83
C LEU A 614 -62.48 -31.07 -18.13
N ASP A 615 -61.33 -30.97 -17.48
CA ASP A 615 -60.19 -31.89 -17.68
C ASP A 615 -60.49 -33.31 -17.19
N ASP A 616 -61.06 -33.45 -15.99
CA ASP A 616 -61.29 -34.77 -15.38
C ASP A 616 -62.47 -35.50 -16.03
N GLU A 617 -63.59 -34.81 -16.28
CA GLU A 617 -64.85 -35.45 -16.67
C GLU A 617 -65.18 -35.31 -18.16
N VAL A 618 -64.75 -34.25 -18.84
CA VAL A 618 -65.16 -33.97 -20.24
C VAL A 618 -64.06 -34.32 -21.24
N MET A 619 -62.81 -33.95 -20.94
CA MET A 619 -61.70 -34.08 -21.89
C MET A 619 -61.37 -35.53 -22.23
N GLN A 620 -61.58 -36.48 -21.32
CA GLN A 620 -61.34 -37.90 -21.60
C GLN A 620 -62.23 -38.41 -22.73
N HIS A 621 -63.51 -38.02 -22.74
CA HIS A 621 -64.45 -38.43 -23.78
C HIS A 621 -64.20 -37.69 -25.10
N VAL A 622 -63.86 -36.40 -25.04
CA VAL A 622 -63.50 -35.61 -26.22
C VAL A 622 -62.25 -36.18 -26.90
N LEU A 623 -61.21 -36.51 -26.13
CA LEU A 623 -60.00 -37.12 -26.65
C LEU A 623 -60.27 -38.50 -27.25
N ALA A 624 -61.07 -39.34 -26.57
CA ALA A 624 -61.47 -40.65 -27.11
C ALA A 624 -62.21 -40.50 -28.45
N GLY A 625 -63.12 -39.53 -28.56
CA GLY A 625 -63.82 -39.22 -29.79
C GLY A 625 -62.90 -38.72 -30.89
N ILE A 626 -61.97 -37.81 -30.57
CA ILE A 626 -61.00 -37.29 -31.54
C ILE A 626 -60.12 -38.43 -32.07
N VAL A 627 -59.65 -39.31 -31.18
CA VAL A 627 -58.87 -40.49 -31.58
C VAL A 627 -59.67 -41.40 -32.51
N GLN A 628 -60.97 -41.58 -32.25
CA GLN A 628 -61.83 -42.39 -33.11
C GLN A 628 -62.04 -41.73 -34.48
N VAL A 629 -62.30 -40.42 -34.52
CA VAL A 629 -62.42 -39.66 -35.78
C VAL A 629 -61.12 -39.70 -36.58
N CYS A 630 -59.96 -39.59 -35.92
CA CYS A 630 -58.66 -39.71 -36.59
C CYS A 630 -58.41 -41.12 -37.15
N LYS A 631 -59.01 -42.18 -36.59
CA LYS A 631 -58.90 -43.54 -37.13
C LYS A 631 -59.80 -43.76 -38.33
N ASP A 632 -61.04 -43.32 -38.24
CA ASP A 632 -62.05 -43.58 -39.26
C ASP A 632 -61.92 -42.61 -40.45
N MET A 633 -61.27 -41.46 -40.25
CA MET A 633 -61.06 -40.40 -41.24
C MET A 633 -62.35 -40.10 -42.05
N PRO A 634 -63.47 -39.79 -41.38
CA PRO A 634 -64.73 -39.49 -42.06
C PRO A 634 -64.63 -38.19 -42.85
N GLU A 635 -65.45 -38.03 -43.89
CA GLU A 635 -65.47 -36.82 -44.72
C GLU A 635 -65.81 -35.55 -43.91
N ASP A 636 -66.65 -35.65 -42.88
CA ASP A 636 -66.90 -34.58 -41.91
C ASP A 636 -66.46 -35.00 -40.48
N PRO A 637 -65.27 -34.56 -40.04
CA PRO A 637 -64.72 -34.94 -38.73
C PRO A 637 -65.41 -34.26 -37.55
N VAL A 638 -66.07 -33.11 -37.74
CA VAL A 638 -66.73 -32.39 -36.64
C VAL A 638 -68.07 -33.04 -36.32
N ASP A 639 -68.87 -33.35 -37.34
CA ASP A 639 -70.14 -34.05 -37.15
C ASP A 639 -69.91 -35.48 -36.61
N ALA A 640 -68.88 -36.18 -37.10
CA ALA A 640 -68.52 -37.49 -36.58
C ALA A 640 -68.09 -37.46 -35.10
N LEU A 641 -67.36 -36.43 -34.67
CA LEU A 641 -67.00 -36.24 -33.27
C LEU A 641 -68.24 -35.94 -32.41
N ALA A 642 -69.15 -35.11 -32.91
CA ALA A 642 -70.39 -34.80 -32.22
C ALA A 642 -71.28 -36.05 -32.06
N GLU A 643 -71.47 -36.83 -33.13
CA GLU A 643 -72.21 -38.10 -33.07
C GLU A 643 -71.60 -39.08 -32.06
N PHE A 644 -70.27 -39.22 -32.07
CA PHE A 644 -69.55 -40.06 -31.11
C PHE A 644 -69.80 -39.63 -29.66
N LEU A 645 -69.69 -38.33 -29.37
CA LEU A 645 -69.91 -37.79 -28.03
C LEU A 645 -71.38 -37.92 -27.59
N PHE A 646 -72.35 -37.74 -28.50
CA PHE A 646 -73.76 -37.97 -28.21
C PHE A 646 -74.09 -39.45 -27.98
N ALA A 647 -73.41 -40.37 -28.67
CA ALA A 647 -73.54 -41.80 -28.44
C ALA A 647 -72.94 -42.21 -27.09
N GLU A 648 -71.76 -41.72 -26.75
CA GLU A 648 -71.07 -42.01 -25.49
C GLU A 648 -71.83 -41.43 -24.28
N ASN A 649 -72.39 -40.23 -24.40
CA ASN A 649 -73.26 -39.65 -23.38
C ASN A 649 -74.55 -40.46 -23.18
N ARG A 650 -75.15 -40.99 -24.25
CA ARG A 650 -76.30 -41.92 -24.13
C ARG A 650 -75.92 -43.23 -23.44
N ARG A 651 -74.68 -43.68 -23.62
CA ARG A 651 -74.13 -44.89 -23.01
C ARG A 651 -73.81 -44.73 -21.53
N MET A 652 -73.51 -43.51 -21.08
CA MET A 652 -73.28 -43.16 -19.67
C MET A 652 -74.58 -42.89 -18.88
N LYS A 653 -75.70 -42.61 -19.58
CA LYS A 653 -77.02 -42.33 -18.96
C LYS A 653 -77.91 -43.56 -18.73
N HIS A 654 -77.47 -44.74 -19.15
CA HIS A 654 -78.09 -46.06 -18.89
C HIS A 654 -77.09 -46.95 -18.18
#